data_AF-A0A4Y9QXN7-F1
#
_entry.id   AF-A0A4Y9QXN7-F1
#
_cell.length_a   1.000
_cell.length_b   1.000
_cell.length_c   1.000
_cell.angle_alpha   90.00
_cell.angle_beta   90.00
_cell.angle_gamma   90.00
#
_symmetry.space_group_name_H-M   'P 1'
#
loop_
_entity.id
_entity.type
_entity.pdbx_description
1 polymer ?
#
loop_
_entity_poly.entity_id
_entity_poly.type
_entity_poly.pdbx_seq_one_letter_code
_entity_poly.pdbx_strand_id
1 'polypeptide(L)'
;MSQTSTTQATDTSAASLAKPRVILVGANGFGAVHLRNLERLRDSVELVALADPHRGPADGYGADVPLHPSLGDALRSTDAAGIRVDIVIVATPIGTHADLAETAMRAGADVYVEKPPVASMADFERLLRVQDETGRAVQVGFQSLGSHALDAIAAHGTVWSVAAHATWLRDRAYWSRSPWAGKRVVDGKPMIDGVATNPLAHAVATALRIAGARRRDDVASVEVELYRANDIESDDTTSLRVRLESGEVVSAALTLCAAEQHDPELSVRTDAGELTFWYTRDELAGAEAAPDAAPDAVRGVAETGTAASVTHGRTDLFENLLAHRATGEPLLSSLVDSGAYMEVLEAIRTHDEPLAIDAAFVTWQGEGDAAHPVVDDVDWWVQRTAAAGALFSEMRVPWAVAAPSGRQETIAAASGAASGAACGAAGVAASDAPVAVWGDGSTVTPTSSPRPFLHPLRTPAGVVVSDAHPRDHDWHIGLSVGVQHVDGVNFWGGRTYVHGSGYQWLDDHGRVEVQEAVVGDGSLSSRSDWIGPDAVVRLHENQELRFEQVAPGVVTFRLTFELANATDHAISLGSPGSNGRAGGGYGGLSWRLARGTEVRVRTAEAAGEASCHGAIAPWIAWTAEFDGGTATVALAGADDVTRADPWFVRVADYPGIGSSLAWESEVLMRPGESVVRSFTGLVADGELADERVAELLRQA
;
A
#
# COMPACT_ATOMS: atom_id res chain seq x y z
N MET A 1 -25.52 -20.27 -76.14
CA MET A 1 -25.31 -21.69 -75.80
C MET A 1 -24.13 -21.75 -74.84
N SER A 2 -24.30 -22.51 -73.76
CA SER A 2 -23.42 -22.67 -72.60
C SER A 2 -21.95 -22.83 -72.91
N GLN A 3 -21.10 -22.35 -72.00
CA GLN A 3 -20.18 -23.23 -71.27
C GLN A 3 -19.62 -22.56 -70.00
N THR A 4 -19.81 -23.30 -68.91
CA THR A 4 -19.26 -23.16 -67.55
C THR A 4 -17.74 -23.08 -67.57
N SER A 5 -17.17 -22.07 -66.91
CA SER A 5 -15.75 -21.99 -66.56
C SER A 5 -15.60 -22.29 -65.07
N THR A 6 -14.99 -23.43 -64.77
CA THR A 6 -14.65 -23.94 -63.45
C THR A 6 -13.52 -23.10 -62.86
N THR A 7 -13.77 -22.38 -61.78
CA THR A 7 -12.71 -21.69 -61.02
C THR A 7 -12.00 -22.74 -60.16
N GLN A 8 -10.71 -22.94 -60.42
CA GLN A 8 -9.82 -23.74 -59.56
C GLN A 8 -9.81 -23.14 -58.16
N ALA A 9 -10.24 -23.93 -57.18
CA ALA A 9 -9.93 -23.69 -55.78
C ALA A 9 -8.41 -23.85 -55.62
N THR A 10 -7.72 -22.76 -55.31
CA THR A 10 -6.36 -22.81 -54.77
C THR A 10 -6.46 -23.42 -53.38
N ASP A 11 -6.05 -24.69 -53.31
CA ASP A 11 -5.85 -25.45 -52.09
C ASP A 11 -4.69 -24.80 -51.29
N THR A 12 -5.01 -23.81 -50.47
CA THR A 12 -4.13 -23.36 -49.39
C THR A 12 -4.12 -24.43 -48.31
N SER A 13 -3.36 -25.49 -48.58
CA SER A 13 -2.84 -26.39 -47.55
C SER A 13 -2.10 -25.52 -46.53
N ALA A 14 -2.71 -25.34 -45.36
CA ALA A 14 -2.01 -24.86 -44.18
C ALA A 14 -0.87 -25.86 -43.92
N ALA A 15 0.35 -25.46 -44.27
CA ALA A 15 1.53 -26.21 -43.89
C ALA A 15 1.49 -26.37 -42.37
N SER A 16 1.34 -27.60 -41.88
CA SER A 16 1.42 -27.87 -40.45
C SER A 16 2.81 -27.41 -40.00
N LEU A 17 2.87 -26.31 -39.23
CA LEU A 17 4.12 -25.87 -38.63
C LEU A 17 4.66 -27.05 -37.81
N ALA A 18 5.92 -27.42 -38.03
CA ALA A 18 6.56 -28.46 -37.24
C ALA A 18 6.48 -28.08 -35.75
N LYS A 19 6.21 -29.06 -34.88
CA LYS A 19 6.14 -28.84 -33.43
C LYS A 19 7.44 -28.17 -32.94
N PRO A 20 7.36 -27.06 -32.17
CA PRO A 20 8.55 -26.47 -31.56
C PRO A 20 9.26 -27.47 -30.65
N ARG A 21 10.58 -27.52 -30.76
CA ARG A 21 11.44 -28.40 -29.96
C ARG A 21 11.97 -27.66 -28.73
N VAL A 22 11.77 -28.27 -27.58
CA VAL A 22 11.96 -27.65 -26.26
C VAL A 22 13.09 -28.33 -25.52
N ILE A 23 13.97 -27.54 -24.90
CA ILE A 23 14.85 -27.98 -23.82
C ILE A 23 14.32 -27.42 -22.50
N LEU A 24 14.24 -28.24 -21.46
CA LEU A 24 13.97 -27.80 -20.09
C LEU A 24 15.26 -27.82 -19.26
N VAL A 25 15.64 -26.67 -18.71
CA VAL A 25 16.79 -26.49 -17.81
C VAL A 25 16.27 -26.36 -16.38
N GLY A 26 16.72 -27.25 -15.49
CA GLY A 26 16.16 -27.43 -14.15
C GLY A 26 14.90 -28.28 -14.20
N ALA A 27 15.05 -29.60 -14.11
CA ALA A 27 13.93 -30.56 -14.25
C ALA A 27 13.28 -30.95 -12.91
N ASN A 28 13.88 -30.52 -11.79
CA ASN A 28 13.39 -30.75 -10.44
C ASN A 28 12.61 -29.55 -9.89
N GLY A 29 12.06 -29.64 -8.67
CA GLY A 29 11.37 -28.52 -8.02
C GLY A 29 10.25 -27.96 -8.89
N PHE A 30 10.34 -26.67 -9.25
CA PHE A 30 9.36 -26.03 -10.14
C PHE A 30 9.41 -26.54 -11.59
N GLY A 31 10.56 -27.08 -12.03
CA GLY A 31 10.68 -27.78 -13.32
C GLY A 31 9.70 -28.93 -13.50
N ALA A 32 9.27 -29.58 -12.41
CA ALA A 32 8.23 -30.61 -12.46
C ALA A 32 6.84 -30.06 -12.87
N VAL A 33 6.57 -28.77 -12.60
CA VAL A 33 5.36 -28.08 -13.10
C VAL A 33 5.46 -27.92 -14.62
N HIS A 34 6.63 -27.50 -15.12
CA HIS A 34 6.90 -27.39 -16.55
C HIS A 34 6.80 -28.74 -17.27
N LEU A 35 7.31 -29.83 -16.68
CA LEU A 35 7.13 -31.18 -17.24
C LEU A 35 5.65 -31.56 -17.38
N ARG A 36 4.82 -31.28 -16.37
CA ARG A 36 3.36 -31.52 -16.46
C ARG A 36 2.71 -30.64 -17.52
N ASN A 37 3.14 -29.39 -17.67
CA ASN A 37 2.60 -28.50 -18.71
C ASN A 37 3.01 -28.97 -20.11
N LEU A 38 4.26 -29.38 -20.30
CA LEU A 38 4.76 -29.93 -21.54
C LEU A 38 4.09 -31.27 -21.88
N GLU A 39 3.78 -32.10 -20.89
CA GLU A 39 2.99 -33.33 -21.07
C GLU A 39 1.59 -33.01 -21.61
N ARG A 40 0.90 -32.04 -20.99
CA ARG A 40 -0.39 -31.52 -21.47
C ARG A 40 -0.31 -31.01 -22.91
N LEU A 41 0.84 -30.45 -23.29
CA LEU A 41 1.10 -29.84 -24.61
C LEU A 41 1.87 -30.75 -25.58
N ARG A 42 2.02 -32.05 -25.30
CA ARG A 42 2.81 -33.01 -26.13
C ARG A 42 2.38 -33.11 -27.59
N ASP A 43 1.15 -32.69 -27.90
CA ASP A 43 0.65 -32.63 -29.27
C ASP A 43 1.02 -31.32 -30.00
N SER A 44 1.44 -30.30 -29.26
CA SER A 44 1.85 -28.99 -29.78
C SER A 44 3.36 -28.78 -29.75
N VAL A 45 4.09 -29.41 -28.82
CA VAL A 45 5.54 -29.27 -28.66
C VAL A 45 6.24 -30.62 -28.53
N GLU A 46 7.56 -30.64 -28.72
CA GLU A 46 8.41 -31.82 -28.55
C GLU A 46 9.52 -31.52 -27.53
N LEU A 47 9.53 -32.21 -26.39
CA LEU A 47 10.62 -32.12 -25.41
C LEU A 47 11.80 -32.99 -25.86
N VAL A 48 12.90 -32.35 -26.28
CA VAL A 48 14.04 -33.05 -26.92
C VAL A 48 15.22 -33.31 -26.00
N ALA A 49 15.37 -32.52 -24.93
CA ALA A 49 16.42 -32.72 -23.92
C ALA A 49 16.07 -32.07 -22.58
N LEU A 50 16.68 -32.58 -21.52
CA LEU A 50 16.72 -32.00 -20.18
C LEU A 50 18.15 -31.56 -19.86
N ALA A 51 18.29 -30.47 -19.11
CA ALA A 51 19.57 -30.03 -18.56
C ALA A 51 19.45 -29.82 -17.03
N ASP A 52 20.13 -30.66 -16.26
CA ASP A 52 20.15 -30.59 -14.79
C ASP A 52 21.46 -31.19 -14.27
N PRO A 53 22.20 -30.51 -13.37
CA PRO A 53 23.47 -31.02 -12.86
C PRO A 53 23.31 -32.21 -11.90
N HIS A 54 22.10 -32.50 -11.43
CA HIS A 54 21.83 -33.58 -10.49
C HIS A 54 21.18 -34.78 -11.16
N ARG A 55 19.86 -34.74 -11.37
CA ARG A 55 19.08 -35.87 -11.89
C ARG A 55 17.85 -35.39 -12.64
N GLY A 56 17.38 -36.20 -13.57
CA GLY A 56 16.08 -36.00 -14.23
C GLY A 56 14.92 -36.54 -13.37
N PRO A 57 13.68 -36.42 -13.87
CA PRO A 57 12.52 -37.06 -13.27
C PRO A 57 12.70 -38.57 -13.22
N ALA A 58 12.29 -39.21 -12.13
CA ALA A 58 12.43 -40.66 -11.94
C ALA A 58 11.37 -41.46 -12.73
N ASP A 59 10.20 -40.86 -12.93
CA ASP A 59 9.05 -41.41 -13.63
C ASP A 59 8.25 -40.30 -14.33
N GLY A 60 7.24 -40.69 -15.12
CA GLY A 60 6.37 -39.76 -15.84
C GLY A 60 7.01 -39.13 -17.08
N TYR A 61 6.37 -38.06 -17.58
CA TYR A 61 6.85 -37.34 -18.76
C TYR A 61 8.22 -36.72 -18.50
N GLY A 62 9.18 -37.00 -19.39
CA GLY A 62 10.57 -36.57 -19.24
C GLY A 62 11.54 -37.66 -18.75
N ALA A 63 11.06 -38.78 -18.22
CA ALA A 63 11.93 -39.86 -17.71
C ALA A 63 12.81 -40.50 -18.80
N ASP A 64 12.27 -40.62 -20.02
CA ASP A 64 12.98 -41.16 -21.19
C ASP A 64 13.67 -40.09 -22.04
N VAL A 65 13.62 -38.81 -21.62
CA VAL A 65 14.22 -37.69 -22.37
C VAL A 65 15.72 -37.62 -22.05
N PRO A 66 16.60 -37.41 -23.04
CA PRO A 66 18.04 -37.27 -22.81
C PRO A 66 18.36 -36.20 -21.76
N LEU A 67 19.03 -36.61 -20.69
CA LEU A 67 19.48 -35.73 -19.62
C LEU A 67 20.96 -35.35 -19.82
N HIS A 68 21.24 -34.06 -19.69
CA HIS A 68 22.57 -33.48 -19.80
C HIS A 68 22.92 -32.69 -18.53
N PRO A 69 24.22 -32.60 -18.17
CA PRO A 69 24.64 -31.87 -16.96
C PRO A 69 24.58 -30.34 -17.11
N SER A 70 24.47 -29.83 -18.34
CA SER A 70 24.37 -28.39 -18.62
C SER A 70 23.56 -28.11 -19.89
N LEU A 71 23.05 -26.88 -20.03
CA LEU A 71 22.38 -26.43 -21.27
C LEU A 71 23.32 -26.51 -22.48
N GLY A 72 24.59 -26.15 -22.31
CA GLY A 72 25.58 -26.23 -23.38
C GLY A 72 25.81 -27.65 -23.89
N ASP A 73 25.80 -28.65 -22.99
CA ASP A 73 25.88 -30.06 -23.38
C ASP A 73 24.62 -30.53 -24.12
N ALA A 74 23.44 -30.12 -23.64
CA ALA A 74 22.18 -30.44 -24.29
C ALA A 74 22.14 -29.88 -25.72
N LEU A 75 22.49 -28.60 -25.90
CA LEU A 75 22.54 -27.94 -27.20
C LEU A 75 23.51 -28.62 -28.17
N ARG A 76 24.71 -29.00 -27.71
CA ARG A 76 25.68 -29.77 -28.52
C ARG A 76 25.13 -31.13 -28.93
N SER A 77 24.47 -31.83 -28.00
CA SER A 77 23.88 -33.15 -28.25
C SER A 77 22.77 -33.07 -29.30
N THR A 78 21.87 -32.10 -29.17
CA THR A 78 20.77 -31.89 -30.12
C THR A 78 21.29 -31.46 -31.49
N ASP A 79 22.28 -30.57 -31.55
CA ASP A 79 22.91 -30.14 -32.82
C ASP A 79 23.59 -31.32 -33.54
N ALA A 80 24.33 -32.16 -32.80
CA ALA A 80 24.94 -33.37 -33.34
C ALA A 80 23.90 -34.38 -33.88
N ALA A 81 22.69 -34.37 -33.32
CA ALA A 81 21.56 -35.18 -33.79
C ALA A 81 20.77 -34.52 -34.94
N GLY A 82 21.17 -33.32 -35.40
CA GLY A 82 20.45 -32.56 -36.43
C GLY A 82 19.13 -31.96 -35.94
N ILE A 83 18.97 -31.82 -34.63
CA ILE A 83 17.77 -31.31 -33.96
C ILE A 83 18.00 -29.83 -33.62
N ARG A 84 17.34 -28.94 -34.36
CA ARG A 84 17.32 -27.50 -34.05
C ARG A 84 16.38 -27.24 -32.86
N VAL A 85 16.88 -26.60 -31.81
CA VAL A 85 16.08 -26.21 -30.65
C VAL A 85 15.35 -24.89 -30.94
N ASP A 86 14.07 -24.84 -30.60
CA ASP A 86 13.19 -23.70 -30.83
C ASP A 86 12.96 -22.87 -29.57
N ILE A 87 12.83 -23.54 -28.42
CA ILE A 87 12.54 -22.92 -27.13
C ILE A 87 13.40 -23.55 -26.03
N VAL A 88 13.91 -22.73 -25.11
CA VAL A 88 14.54 -23.17 -23.86
C VAL A 88 13.73 -22.64 -22.68
N ILE A 89 13.29 -23.54 -21.79
CA ILE A 89 12.67 -23.20 -20.52
C ILE A 89 13.74 -23.21 -19.43
N VAL A 90 13.87 -22.13 -18.67
CA VAL A 90 14.81 -21.98 -17.56
C VAL A 90 14.04 -21.93 -16.24
N ALA A 91 14.13 -23.01 -15.46
CA ALA A 91 13.49 -23.19 -14.16
C ALA A 91 14.55 -23.54 -13.08
N THR A 92 15.60 -22.72 -13.01
CA THR A 92 16.78 -22.91 -12.15
C THR A 92 16.82 -21.85 -11.02
N PRO A 93 17.79 -21.87 -10.11
CA PRO A 93 17.98 -20.76 -9.17
C PRO A 93 18.30 -19.45 -9.92
N ILE A 94 17.70 -18.34 -9.48
CA ILE A 94 17.70 -17.05 -10.20
C ILE A 94 19.10 -16.53 -10.58
N GLY A 95 20.13 -16.75 -9.75
CA GLY A 95 21.51 -16.36 -10.05
C GLY A 95 22.14 -17.09 -11.26
N THR A 96 21.41 -18.01 -11.90
CA THR A 96 21.81 -18.68 -13.14
C THR A 96 21.01 -18.24 -14.37
N HIS A 97 19.90 -17.51 -14.18
CA HIS A 97 18.97 -17.19 -15.26
C HIS A 97 19.63 -16.44 -16.41
N ALA A 98 20.40 -15.39 -16.11
CA ALA A 98 20.99 -14.53 -17.13
C ALA A 98 21.95 -15.29 -18.07
N ASP A 99 22.85 -16.09 -17.52
CA ASP A 99 23.81 -16.85 -18.33
C ASP A 99 23.12 -17.93 -19.17
N LEU A 100 22.10 -18.59 -18.62
CA LEU A 100 21.33 -19.63 -19.31
C LEU A 100 20.45 -19.04 -20.43
N ALA A 101 19.76 -17.93 -20.16
CA ALA A 101 18.94 -17.22 -21.13
C ALA A 101 19.79 -16.66 -22.28
N GLU A 102 20.94 -16.05 -21.99
CA GLU A 102 21.89 -15.60 -23.02
C GLU A 102 22.38 -16.77 -23.87
N THR A 103 22.78 -17.88 -23.25
CA THR A 103 23.22 -19.09 -23.96
C THR A 103 22.14 -19.61 -24.90
N ALA A 104 20.88 -19.67 -24.45
CA ALA A 104 19.75 -20.10 -25.26
C ALA A 104 19.48 -19.15 -26.44
N MET A 105 19.45 -17.84 -26.21
CA MET A 105 19.20 -16.85 -27.26
C MET A 105 20.30 -16.85 -28.31
N ARG A 106 21.58 -16.94 -27.91
CA ARG A 106 22.71 -17.04 -28.84
C ARG A 106 22.71 -18.34 -29.63
N ALA A 107 22.09 -19.41 -29.11
CA ALA A 107 21.84 -20.64 -29.86
C ALA A 107 20.63 -20.55 -30.82
N GLY A 108 19.94 -19.41 -30.85
CA GLY A 108 18.81 -19.15 -31.74
C GLY A 108 17.45 -19.64 -31.24
N ALA A 109 17.35 -20.00 -29.95
CA ALA A 109 16.09 -20.38 -29.31
C ALA A 109 15.41 -19.17 -28.65
N ASP A 110 14.08 -19.18 -28.62
CA ASP A 110 13.34 -18.29 -27.73
C ASP A 110 13.40 -18.83 -26.29
N VAL A 111 13.19 -17.96 -25.31
CA VAL A 111 13.37 -18.29 -23.89
C VAL A 111 12.06 -18.13 -23.14
N TYR A 112 11.74 -19.13 -22.33
CA TYR A 112 10.84 -18.98 -21.20
C TYR A 112 11.69 -19.01 -19.94
N VAL A 113 11.72 -17.95 -19.14
CA VAL A 113 12.49 -17.87 -17.91
C VAL A 113 11.56 -17.73 -16.71
N GLU A 114 11.75 -18.54 -15.68
CA GLU A 114 10.97 -18.41 -14.45
C GLU A 114 11.17 -17.06 -13.77
N LYS A 115 10.19 -16.68 -12.95
CA LYS A 115 10.27 -15.44 -12.16
C LYS A 115 11.20 -15.62 -10.94
N PRO A 116 11.83 -14.53 -10.49
CA PRO A 116 12.06 -13.27 -11.22
C PRO A 116 12.98 -13.47 -12.44
N PRO A 117 12.94 -12.57 -13.44
CA PRO A 117 13.64 -12.79 -14.69
C PRO A 117 15.15 -12.96 -14.50
N VAL A 118 15.79 -12.09 -13.71
CA VAL A 118 17.22 -12.14 -13.38
C VAL A 118 17.47 -11.51 -12.01
N ALA A 119 18.66 -11.76 -11.46
CA ALA A 119 19.00 -11.38 -10.09
C ALA A 119 19.64 -9.99 -9.93
N SER A 120 19.80 -9.21 -10.99
CA SER A 120 20.32 -7.83 -10.90
C SER A 120 19.89 -6.98 -12.09
N MET A 121 19.86 -5.67 -11.92
CA MET A 121 19.62 -4.74 -13.03
C MET A 121 20.69 -4.84 -14.11
N ALA A 122 21.95 -5.06 -13.74
CA ALA A 122 23.04 -5.22 -14.70
C ALA A 122 22.86 -6.46 -15.59
N ASP A 123 22.38 -7.57 -15.01
CA ASP A 123 22.03 -8.77 -15.79
C ASP A 123 20.80 -8.53 -16.67
N PHE A 124 19.84 -7.73 -16.20
CA PHE A 124 18.65 -7.38 -16.96
C PHE A 124 19.02 -6.58 -18.22
N GLU A 125 19.79 -5.51 -18.06
CA GLU A 125 20.30 -4.71 -19.17
C GLU A 125 21.17 -5.54 -20.13
N ARG A 126 21.98 -6.47 -19.60
CA ARG A 126 22.72 -7.42 -20.43
C ARG A 126 21.78 -8.28 -21.27
N LEU A 127 20.75 -8.87 -20.68
CA LEU A 127 19.81 -9.71 -21.41
C LEU A 127 18.99 -8.92 -22.44
N LEU A 128 18.59 -7.68 -22.15
CA LEU A 128 17.93 -6.81 -23.12
C LEU A 128 18.79 -6.60 -24.38
N ARG A 129 20.09 -6.32 -24.21
CA ARG A 129 21.02 -6.20 -25.34
C ARG A 129 21.12 -7.51 -26.13
N VAL A 130 21.23 -8.65 -25.44
CA VAL A 130 21.28 -9.96 -26.12
C VAL A 130 19.97 -10.24 -26.88
N GLN A 131 18.83 -9.87 -26.29
CA GLN A 131 17.52 -10.00 -26.92
C GLN A 131 17.47 -9.20 -28.23
N ASP A 132 17.92 -7.95 -28.21
CA ASP A 132 18.00 -7.08 -29.39
C ASP A 132 18.98 -7.62 -30.45
N GLU A 133 20.16 -8.09 -30.03
CA GLU A 133 21.18 -8.66 -30.92
C GLU A 133 20.68 -9.92 -31.65
N THR A 134 19.92 -10.77 -30.96
CA THR A 134 19.53 -12.10 -31.45
C THR A 134 18.12 -12.13 -32.05
N GLY A 135 17.31 -11.10 -31.78
CA GLY A 135 15.90 -11.03 -32.18
C GLY A 135 15.06 -12.18 -31.63
N ARG A 136 15.43 -12.75 -30.48
CA ARG A 136 14.71 -13.85 -29.83
C ARG A 136 13.64 -13.34 -28.87
N ALA A 137 12.58 -14.10 -28.71
CA ALA A 137 11.53 -13.79 -27.74
C ALA A 137 11.93 -14.26 -26.33
N VAL A 138 11.60 -13.49 -25.30
CA VAL A 138 11.81 -13.88 -23.89
C VAL A 138 10.53 -13.64 -23.10
N GLN A 139 9.89 -14.75 -22.68
CA GLN A 139 8.73 -14.77 -21.79
C GLN A 139 9.18 -14.98 -20.34
N VAL A 140 8.73 -14.14 -19.42
CA VAL A 140 9.02 -14.22 -17.99
C VAL A 140 7.84 -14.85 -17.26
N GLY A 141 8.10 -15.76 -16.32
CA GLY A 141 7.12 -16.60 -15.64
C GLY A 141 6.16 -15.92 -14.64
N PHE A 142 5.80 -14.65 -14.83
CA PHE A 142 4.78 -13.97 -14.01
C PHE A 142 3.35 -14.39 -14.43
N GLN A 143 2.96 -15.63 -14.15
CA GLN A 143 1.66 -16.23 -14.53
C GLN A 143 0.42 -15.39 -14.23
N SER A 144 0.45 -14.57 -13.18
CA SER A 144 -0.62 -13.63 -12.84
C SER A 144 -0.91 -12.60 -13.95
N LEU A 145 0.08 -12.29 -14.78
CA LEU A 145 -0.06 -11.39 -15.94
C LEU A 145 -0.83 -12.01 -17.11
N GLY A 146 -1.14 -13.31 -17.04
CA GLY A 146 -2.02 -13.98 -17.98
C GLY A 146 -3.52 -13.84 -17.66
N SER A 147 -3.87 -13.22 -16.52
CA SER A 147 -5.26 -13.07 -16.07
C SER A 147 -6.06 -12.13 -16.97
N HIS A 148 -7.25 -12.57 -17.40
CA HIS A 148 -8.18 -11.73 -18.17
C HIS A 148 -8.89 -10.68 -17.30
N ALA A 149 -8.72 -10.74 -15.97
CA ALA A 149 -9.19 -9.70 -15.06
C ALA A 149 -8.42 -8.38 -15.27
N LEU A 150 -7.19 -8.42 -15.78
CA LEU A 150 -6.41 -7.20 -16.05
C LEU A 150 -7.07 -6.33 -17.12
N ASP A 151 -7.68 -6.92 -18.14
CA ASP A 151 -8.43 -6.19 -19.16
C ASP A 151 -9.71 -5.58 -18.58
N ALA A 152 -10.37 -6.28 -17.66
CA ALA A 152 -11.56 -5.78 -16.97
C ALA A 152 -11.23 -4.60 -16.03
N ILE A 153 -10.10 -4.66 -15.32
CA ILE A 153 -9.60 -3.56 -14.49
C ILE A 153 -9.26 -2.34 -15.38
N ALA A 154 -8.55 -2.55 -16.49
CA ALA A 154 -8.22 -1.47 -17.41
C ALA A 154 -9.48 -0.83 -18.05
N ALA A 155 -10.53 -1.62 -18.29
CA ALA A 155 -11.80 -1.12 -18.80
C ALA A 155 -12.66 -0.39 -17.75
N HIS A 156 -12.35 -0.54 -16.45
CA HIS A 156 -13.10 0.09 -15.37
C HIS A 156 -12.85 1.59 -15.30
N GLY A 157 -11.62 2.03 -15.49
CA GLY A 157 -11.27 3.45 -15.36
C GLY A 157 -9.78 3.73 -15.29
N THR A 158 -9.44 5.02 -15.19
CA THR A 158 -8.05 5.47 -14.97
C THR A 158 -7.61 5.06 -13.57
N VAL A 159 -6.51 4.33 -13.45
CA VAL A 159 -5.97 3.86 -12.15
C VAL A 159 -5.20 4.98 -11.47
N TRP A 160 -5.42 5.18 -10.16
CA TRP A 160 -4.71 6.20 -9.36
C TRP A 160 -3.78 5.60 -8.31
N SER A 161 -4.15 4.45 -7.76
CA SER A 161 -3.31 3.74 -6.80
C SER A 161 -3.59 2.26 -6.83
N VAL A 162 -2.56 1.45 -6.63
CA VAL A 162 -2.67 0.00 -6.46
C VAL A 162 -1.95 -0.43 -5.19
N ALA A 163 -2.66 -1.11 -4.30
CA ALA A 163 -2.11 -1.60 -3.04
C ALA A 163 -2.16 -3.12 -3.01
N ALA A 164 -1.00 -3.78 -2.94
CA ALA A 164 -0.91 -5.23 -2.78
C ALA A 164 -0.69 -5.61 -1.31
N HIS A 165 -1.54 -6.49 -0.79
CA HIS A 165 -1.31 -7.08 0.53
C HIS A 165 -1.42 -8.60 0.47
N ALA A 166 -0.51 -9.27 1.16
CA ALA A 166 -0.51 -10.71 1.20
C ALA A 166 0.17 -11.24 2.47
N THR A 167 -0.57 -12.10 3.17
CA THR A 167 -0.14 -12.71 4.42
C THR A 167 -0.13 -14.22 4.24
N TRP A 168 1.08 -14.73 4.02
CA TRP A 168 1.33 -16.16 3.88
C TRP A 168 2.05 -16.69 5.11
N LEU A 169 2.07 -18.02 5.22
CA LEU A 169 2.77 -18.75 6.25
C LEU A 169 3.84 -19.62 5.59
N ARG A 170 5.09 -19.52 6.02
CA ARG A 170 6.17 -20.42 5.61
C ARG A 170 6.92 -20.98 6.81
N ASP A 171 7.06 -22.31 6.81
CA ASP A 171 7.70 -23.09 7.86
C ASP A 171 9.19 -23.35 7.60
N ARG A 172 9.85 -24.02 8.53
CA ARG A 172 11.26 -24.40 8.38
C ARG A 172 11.49 -25.35 7.20
N ALA A 173 10.53 -26.21 6.86
CA ALA A 173 10.62 -27.08 5.68
C ALA A 173 10.76 -26.24 4.41
N TYR A 174 10.00 -25.15 4.30
CA TYR A 174 10.12 -24.22 3.18
C TYR A 174 11.53 -23.64 3.08
N TRP A 175 12.11 -23.15 4.17
CA TRP A 175 13.45 -22.54 4.14
C TRP A 175 14.60 -23.54 4.00
N SER A 176 14.37 -24.83 4.26
CA SER A 176 15.38 -25.90 4.08
C SER A 176 15.25 -26.66 2.76
N ARG A 177 14.26 -26.31 1.91
CA ARG A 177 13.98 -26.98 0.62
C ARG A 177 15.14 -26.99 -0.37
N SER A 178 16.04 -26.02 -0.27
CA SER A 178 17.20 -25.88 -1.13
C SER A 178 18.31 -25.06 -0.46
N PRO A 179 19.58 -25.21 -0.88
CA PRO A 179 20.69 -24.42 -0.31
C PRO A 179 20.59 -22.90 -0.51
N TRP A 180 19.76 -22.44 -1.45
CA TRP A 180 19.58 -21.03 -1.77
C TRP A 180 18.34 -20.39 -1.11
N ALA A 181 17.51 -21.20 -0.45
CA ALA A 181 16.29 -20.71 0.17
C ALA A 181 16.59 -19.72 1.30
N GLY A 182 15.93 -18.56 1.29
CA GLY A 182 16.15 -17.47 2.25
C GLY A 182 17.53 -16.79 2.15
N LYS A 183 18.31 -17.06 1.11
CA LYS A 183 19.67 -16.51 0.94
C LYS A 183 19.67 -15.25 0.09
N ARG A 184 20.57 -14.31 0.41
CA ARG A 184 20.85 -13.15 -0.44
C ARG A 184 21.89 -13.46 -1.49
N VAL A 185 22.92 -14.23 -1.13
CA VAL A 185 24.03 -14.63 -2.01
C VAL A 185 24.41 -16.08 -1.75
N VAL A 186 24.64 -16.85 -2.82
CA VAL A 186 25.22 -18.21 -2.75
C VAL A 186 26.36 -18.31 -3.74
N ASP A 187 27.54 -18.72 -3.29
CA ASP A 187 28.75 -18.86 -4.12
C ASP A 187 29.07 -17.60 -4.95
N GLY A 188 28.87 -16.41 -4.36
CA GLY A 188 29.09 -15.12 -5.01
C GLY A 188 28.00 -14.70 -6.01
N LYS A 189 26.94 -15.51 -6.19
CA LYS A 189 25.80 -15.19 -7.06
C LYS A 189 24.62 -14.68 -6.25
N PRO A 190 23.98 -13.55 -6.64
CA PRO A 190 22.77 -13.07 -5.99
C PRO A 190 21.63 -14.10 -6.13
N MET A 191 20.94 -14.34 -5.03
CA MET A 191 19.73 -15.17 -4.96
C MET A 191 18.52 -14.33 -4.57
N ILE A 192 18.67 -13.45 -3.58
CA ILE A 192 17.65 -12.49 -3.15
C ILE A 192 16.31 -13.22 -2.91
N ASP A 193 16.34 -14.33 -2.16
CA ASP A 193 15.15 -15.16 -1.92
C ASP A 193 14.29 -14.60 -0.77
N GLY A 194 13.71 -13.42 -0.99
CA GLY A 194 12.88 -12.69 -0.04
C GLY A 194 11.40 -12.68 -0.41
N VAL A 195 10.54 -12.18 0.48
CA VAL A 195 9.08 -12.27 0.32
C VAL A 195 8.59 -11.61 -0.98
N ALA A 196 9.08 -10.42 -1.29
CA ALA A 196 8.70 -9.65 -2.47
C ALA A 196 9.40 -10.11 -3.77
N THR A 197 10.47 -10.89 -3.66
CA THR A 197 11.30 -11.31 -4.79
C THR A 197 11.16 -12.79 -5.12
N ASN A 198 10.48 -13.60 -4.29
CA ASN A 198 10.11 -14.95 -4.66
C ASN A 198 8.62 -15.25 -4.41
N PRO A 199 8.16 -15.68 -3.23
CA PRO A 199 6.81 -16.22 -3.05
C PRO A 199 5.72 -15.23 -3.48
N LEU A 200 5.85 -13.95 -3.10
CA LEU A 200 4.86 -12.90 -3.38
C LEU A 200 5.30 -11.93 -4.49
N ALA A 201 6.30 -12.30 -5.29
CA ALA A 201 6.74 -11.52 -6.46
C ALA A 201 5.62 -11.24 -7.47
N HIS A 202 4.65 -12.15 -7.60
CA HIS A 202 3.46 -11.93 -8.42
C HIS A 202 2.61 -10.76 -7.93
N ALA A 203 2.49 -10.55 -6.63
CA ALA A 203 1.69 -9.45 -6.07
C ALA A 203 2.27 -8.11 -6.54
N VAL A 204 3.59 -7.94 -6.43
CA VAL A 204 4.31 -6.73 -6.88
C VAL A 204 4.24 -6.56 -8.40
N ALA A 205 4.58 -7.60 -9.17
CA ALA A 205 4.58 -7.51 -10.64
C ALA A 205 3.17 -7.22 -11.20
N THR A 206 2.13 -7.79 -10.60
CA THR A 206 0.73 -7.56 -11.02
C THR A 206 0.28 -6.16 -10.64
N ALA A 207 0.64 -5.66 -9.45
CA ALA A 207 0.31 -4.31 -9.02
C ALA A 207 0.92 -3.24 -9.94
N LEU A 208 2.21 -3.39 -10.28
CA LEU A 208 2.90 -2.53 -11.24
C LEU A 208 2.22 -2.58 -12.63
N ARG A 209 1.83 -3.78 -13.10
CA ARG A 209 1.13 -3.92 -14.38
C ARG A 209 -0.22 -3.20 -14.39
N ILE A 210 -1.00 -3.30 -13.32
CA ILE A 210 -2.30 -2.63 -13.20
C ILE A 210 -2.12 -1.11 -13.21
N ALA A 211 -1.09 -0.60 -12.52
CA ALA A 211 -0.74 0.82 -12.52
C ALA A 211 -0.11 1.31 -13.84
N GLY A 212 0.01 0.46 -14.86
CA GLY A 212 0.57 0.82 -16.16
C GLY A 212 2.09 0.79 -16.26
N ALA A 213 2.82 0.49 -15.16
CA ALA A 213 4.28 0.46 -15.14
C ALA A 213 4.84 -0.85 -15.76
N ARG A 214 5.68 -0.70 -16.79
CA ARG A 214 6.30 -1.82 -17.53
C ARG A 214 7.81 -1.66 -17.64
N ARG A 215 8.29 -0.45 -17.90
CA ARG A 215 9.69 -0.10 -18.15
C ARG A 215 10.34 0.44 -16.88
N ARG A 216 11.67 0.45 -16.87
CA ARG A 216 12.45 1.17 -15.85
C ARG A 216 12.03 2.63 -15.80
N ASP A 217 11.94 3.26 -16.97
CA ASP A 217 11.69 4.71 -17.09
C ASP A 217 10.26 5.11 -16.67
N ASP A 218 9.40 4.16 -16.31
CA ASP A 218 8.08 4.44 -15.72
C ASP A 218 8.18 4.68 -14.20
N VAL A 219 9.32 4.36 -13.57
CA VAL A 219 9.52 4.40 -12.11
C VAL A 219 10.36 5.62 -11.73
N ALA A 220 9.78 6.51 -10.92
CA ALA A 220 10.48 7.69 -10.39
C ALA A 220 11.29 7.36 -9.13
N SER A 221 10.72 6.55 -8.23
CA SER A 221 11.41 6.12 -7.00
C SER A 221 10.86 4.81 -6.45
N VAL A 222 11.72 4.07 -5.75
CA VAL A 222 11.36 2.88 -4.96
C VAL A 222 11.87 3.06 -3.53
N GLU A 223 10.98 2.88 -2.56
CA GLU A 223 11.28 2.85 -1.14
C GLU A 223 10.88 1.48 -0.58
N VAL A 224 11.73 0.89 0.27
CA VAL A 224 11.49 -0.45 0.85
C VAL A 224 11.88 -0.47 2.33
N GLU A 225 11.16 -1.27 3.12
CA GLU A 225 11.58 -1.69 4.46
C GLU A 225 11.56 -3.20 4.52
N LEU A 226 12.69 -3.78 4.93
CA LEU A 226 12.96 -5.21 4.89
C LEU A 226 13.12 -5.73 6.31
N TYR A 227 12.28 -6.70 6.69
CA TYR A 227 12.28 -7.33 8.00
C TYR A 227 12.36 -8.86 7.89
N ARG A 228 12.87 -9.49 8.96
CA ARG A 228 12.92 -10.95 9.08
C ARG A 228 12.59 -11.44 10.49
N ALA A 229 11.72 -12.45 10.58
CA ALA A 229 11.48 -13.22 11.81
C ALA A 229 12.10 -14.63 11.74
N ASN A 230 12.25 -15.18 10.54
CA ASN A 230 12.97 -16.42 10.29
C ASN A 230 14.49 -16.19 10.35
N ASP A 231 15.24 -17.26 10.69
CA ASP A 231 16.70 -17.28 10.63
C ASP A 231 17.20 -17.47 9.19
N ILE A 232 16.96 -16.43 8.38
CA ILE A 232 17.34 -16.34 6.97
C ILE A 232 18.17 -15.05 6.74
N GLU A 233 18.78 -14.93 5.56
CA GLU A 233 19.55 -13.74 5.18
C GLU A 233 18.67 -12.69 4.46
N SER A 234 17.64 -13.15 3.75
CA SER A 234 16.66 -12.30 3.05
C SER A 234 15.50 -11.89 3.97
N ASP A 235 14.62 -11.05 3.44
CA ASP A 235 13.39 -10.61 4.10
C ASP A 235 12.28 -11.66 4.02
N ASP A 236 11.51 -11.82 5.09
CA ASP A 236 10.24 -12.55 5.09
C ASP A 236 9.03 -11.64 5.32
N THR A 237 9.26 -10.38 5.65
CA THR A 237 8.24 -9.35 5.87
C THR A 237 8.72 -8.02 5.29
N THR A 238 7.99 -7.47 4.32
CA THR A 238 8.43 -6.31 3.54
C THR A 238 7.28 -5.33 3.33
N SER A 239 7.55 -4.04 3.48
CA SER A 239 6.71 -2.97 2.93
C SER A 239 7.49 -2.22 1.85
N LEU A 240 6.80 -1.79 0.80
CA LEU A 240 7.40 -1.01 -0.28
C LEU A 240 6.42 0.00 -0.86
N ARG A 241 6.97 1.09 -1.38
CA ARG A 241 6.27 2.15 -2.11
C ARG A 241 7.04 2.46 -3.38
N VAL A 242 6.34 2.44 -4.51
CA VAL A 242 6.84 2.84 -5.82
C VAL A 242 6.06 4.06 -6.27
N ARG A 243 6.78 5.14 -6.58
CA ARG A 243 6.21 6.32 -7.23
C ARG A 243 6.51 6.24 -8.71
N LEU A 244 5.48 6.33 -9.54
CA LEU A 244 5.64 6.33 -11.00
C LEU A 244 5.92 7.75 -11.51
N GLU A 245 6.58 7.85 -12.66
CA GLU A 245 6.79 9.14 -13.35
C GLU A 245 5.46 9.81 -13.75
N SER A 246 4.41 9.01 -13.95
CA SER A 246 3.05 9.48 -14.20
C SER A 246 2.32 9.99 -12.95
N GLY A 247 2.88 9.79 -11.75
CA GLY A 247 2.38 10.33 -10.48
C GLY A 247 1.62 9.33 -9.61
N GLU A 248 1.17 8.19 -10.15
CA GLU A 248 0.50 7.14 -9.40
C GLU A 248 1.45 6.46 -8.39
N VAL A 249 0.84 5.93 -7.33
CA VAL A 249 1.56 5.21 -6.27
C VAL A 249 1.15 3.74 -6.28
N VAL A 250 2.16 2.87 -6.32
CA VAL A 250 2.01 1.43 -6.08
C VAL A 250 2.62 1.09 -4.74
N SER A 251 1.83 0.49 -3.84
CA SER A 251 2.31 0.04 -2.54
C SER A 251 2.19 -1.47 -2.41
N ALA A 252 3.06 -2.06 -1.61
CA ALA A 252 2.85 -3.42 -1.13
C ALA A 252 3.29 -3.58 0.31
N ALA A 253 2.55 -4.40 1.06
CA ALA A 253 2.99 -4.93 2.34
C ALA A 253 2.76 -6.45 2.35
N LEU A 254 3.80 -7.22 2.65
CA LEU A 254 3.85 -8.64 2.37
C LEU A 254 4.52 -9.35 3.55
N THR A 255 4.01 -10.51 3.96
CA THR A 255 4.65 -11.33 4.99
C THR A 255 4.54 -12.83 4.71
N LEU A 256 5.51 -13.59 5.19
CA LEU A 256 5.51 -15.05 5.27
C LEU A 256 5.38 -15.56 6.73
N CYS A 257 5.08 -14.65 7.66
CA CYS A 257 5.03 -14.87 9.10
C CYS A 257 3.62 -14.65 9.67
N ALA A 258 2.59 -14.91 8.86
CA ALA A 258 1.20 -14.85 9.30
C ALA A 258 0.81 -16.11 10.08
N ALA A 259 -0.20 -15.99 10.94
CA ALA A 259 -0.74 -17.13 11.69
C ALA A 259 -1.47 -18.13 10.77
N GLU A 260 -2.12 -17.64 9.73
CA GLU A 260 -2.82 -18.42 8.72
C GLU A 260 -2.43 -17.92 7.31
N GLN A 261 -2.61 -18.78 6.31
CA GLN A 261 -2.38 -18.37 4.93
C GLN A 261 -3.67 -17.80 4.32
N HIS A 262 -3.58 -16.56 3.87
CA HIS A 262 -4.68 -15.88 3.17
C HIS A 262 -4.40 -15.74 1.67
N ASP A 263 -5.47 -15.60 0.88
CA ASP A 263 -5.35 -15.28 -0.54
C ASP A 263 -4.79 -13.85 -0.71
N PRO A 264 -3.72 -13.67 -1.51
CA PRO A 264 -3.19 -12.35 -1.82
C PRO A 264 -4.25 -11.46 -2.51
N GLU A 265 -4.28 -10.20 -2.14
CA GLU A 265 -5.27 -9.23 -2.60
C GLU A 265 -4.61 -7.96 -3.13
N LEU A 266 -5.12 -7.44 -4.25
CA LEU A 266 -4.79 -6.12 -4.77
C LEU A 266 -6.02 -5.23 -4.69
N SER A 267 -5.91 -4.11 -3.97
CA SER A 267 -6.90 -3.04 -3.99
C SER A 267 -6.52 -2.03 -5.06
N VAL A 268 -7.42 -1.76 -6.00
CA VAL A 268 -7.20 -0.86 -7.13
C VAL A 268 -8.18 0.30 -7.02
N ARG A 269 -7.67 1.53 -6.95
CA ARG A 269 -8.50 2.73 -7.02
C ARG A 269 -8.47 3.30 -8.42
N THR A 270 -9.65 3.59 -8.95
CA THR A 270 -9.85 4.21 -10.26
C THR A 270 -10.80 5.39 -10.16
N ASP A 271 -10.84 6.23 -11.20
CA ASP A 271 -11.85 7.29 -11.35
C ASP A 271 -13.31 6.78 -11.28
N ALA A 272 -13.58 5.53 -11.65
CA ALA A 272 -14.90 4.91 -11.60
C ALA A 272 -15.23 4.24 -10.24
N GLY A 273 -14.26 4.07 -9.34
CA GLY A 273 -14.45 3.38 -8.05
C GLY A 273 -13.29 2.49 -7.64
N GLU A 274 -13.52 1.69 -6.60
CA GLU A 274 -12.53 0.75 -6.06
C GLU A 274 -12.83 -0.69 -6.48
N LEU A 275 -11.77 -1.43 -6.82
CA LEU A 275 -11.82 -2.84 -7.14
C LEU A 275 -10.93 -3.64 -6.19
N THR A 276 -11.33 -4.89 -5.96
CA THR A 276 -10.52 -5.87 -5.25
C THR A 276 -10.21 -7.04 -6.18
N PHE A 277 -8.93 -7.35 -6.37
CA PHE A 277 -8.47 -8.41 -7.26
C PHE A 277 -7.66 -9.47 -6.52
N TRP A 278 -8.14 -10.72 -6.53
CA TRP A 278 -7.42 -11.89 -6.02
C TRP A 278 -6.75 -12.63 -7.19
N TYR A 279 -5.50 -12.26 -7.49
CA TYR A 279 -4.79 -12.76 -8.67
C TYR A 279 -4.53 -14.27 -8.65
N THR A 280 -4.56 -14.93 -7.50
CA THR A 280 -4.41 -16.39 -7.42
C THR A 280 -5.66 -17.12 -7.92
N ARG A 281 -6.83 -16.47 -7.81
CA ARG A 281 -8.16 -17.00 -8.16
C ARG A 281 -8.73 -16.42 -9.46
N ASP A 282 -8.05 -15.43 -10.05
CA ASP A 282 -8.55 -14.65 -11.19
C ASP A 282 -9.91 -13.99 -10.90
N GLU A 283 -10.13 -13.56 -9.66
CA GLU A 283 -11.43 -13.06 -9.20
C GLU A 283 -11.39 -11.56 -8.93
N LEU A 284 -12.36 -10.82 -9.47
CA LEU A 284 -12.49 -9.37 -9.36
C LEU A 284 -13.82 -9.00 -8.68
N ALA A 285 -13.78 -8.15 -7.66
CA ALA A 285 -14.94 -7.56 -7.01
C ALA A 285 -14.94 -6.03 -7.13
N GLY A 286 -16.12 -5.41 -6.97
CA GLY A 286 -16.28 -3.94 -6.92
C GLY A 286 -16.75 -3.29 -8.23
N ALA A 287 -16.71 -4.00 -9.36
CA ALA A 287 -17.01 -3.45 -10.69
C ALA A 287 -18.50 -3.06 -10.94
N GLU A 288 -19.42 -3.36 -10.02
CA GLU A 288 -20.87 -3.11 -10.18
C GLU A 288 -21.50 -2.24 -9.05
N ALA A 289 -20.71 -1.54 -8.23
CA ALA A 289 -21.27 -0.83 -7.06
C ALA A 289 -22.16 0.38 -7.45
N ALA A 290 -23.38 0.41 -6.88
CA ALA A 290 -24.38 1.45 -7.10
C ALA A 290 -23.98 2.83 -6.51
N PRO A 291 -24.38 3.96 -7.14
CA PRO A 291 -23.95 5.32 -6.77
C PRO A 291 -24.39 5.81 -5.37
N ASP A 292 -25.33 5.14 -4.69
CA ASP A 292 -25.99 5.66 -3.47
C ASP A 292 -25.76 4.82 -2.18
N ALA A 293 -24.86 3.84 -2.18
CA ALA A 293 -24.49 3.17 -0.92
C ALA A 293 -23.55 4.07 -0.10
N ALA A 294 -23.76 4.18 1.22
CA ALA A 294 -22.87 4.93 2.11
C ALA A 294 -21.39 4.52 1.84
N PRO A 295 -20.54 5.44 1.36
CA PRO A 295 -19.26 5.11 0.72
C PRO A 295 -18.05 5.11 1.67
N ASP A 296 -18.30 5.38 2.95
CA ASP A 296 -17.33 5.73 3.99
C ASP A 296 -16.77 4.47 4.70
N ALA A 297 -16.69 3.34 4.01
CA ALA A 297 -16.01 2.16 4.53
C ALA A 297 -15.35 1.44 3.36
N VAL A 298 -14.02 1.36 3.38
CA VAL A 298 -13.33 0.24 2.75
C VAL A 298 -14.03 -1.01 3.27
N ARG A 299 -14.81 -1.66 2.39
CA ARG A 299 -15.55 -2.86 2.77
C ARG A 299 -14.51 -3.85 3.28
N GLY A 300 -14.59 -4.13 4.58
CA GLY A 300 -13.82 -5.21 5.17
C GLY A 300 -14.08 -6.48 4.38
N VAL A 301 -13.11 -7.39 4.38
CA VAL A 301 -13.42 -8.81 4.19
C VAL A 301 -14.59 -9.07 5.13
N ALA A 302 -15.76 -9.25 4.54
CA ALA A 302 -16.92 -9.47 5.35
C ALA A 302 -16.70 -10.81 6.05
N GLU A 303 -16.65 -10.79 7.38
CA GLU A 303 -17.30 -11.86 8.11
C GLU A 303 -18.76 -11.86 7.63
N THR A 304 -19.05 -12.70 6.64
CA THR A 304 -20.38 -13.13 6.12
C THR A 304 -21.11 -12.31 5.04
N GLY A 305 -20.44 -11.47 4.25
CA GLY A 305 -21.09 -10.71 3.15
C GLY A 305 -20.18 -10.49 1.94
N THR A 306 -19.98 -11.52 1.12
CA THR A 306 -19.26 -11.43 -0.15
C THR A 306 -19.91 -10.38 -1.05
N ALA A 307 -19.19 -9.29 -1.35
CA ALA A 307 -19.49 -8.52 -2.55
C ALA A 307 -19.51 -9.48 -3.74
N ALA A 308 -20.46 -9.32 -4.67
CA ALA A 308 -20.49 -10.14 -5.87
C ALA A 308 -19.16 -9.96 -6.60
N SER A 309 -18.48 -11.07 -6.87
CA SER A 309 -17.21 -11.12 -7.57
C SER A 309 -17.35 -11.93 -8.86
N VAL A 310 -16.52 -11.63 -9.84
CA VAL A 310 -16.50 -12.25 -11.16
C VAL A 310 -15.18 -12.98 -11.33
N THR A 311 -15.24 -14.27 -11.64
CA THR A 311 -14.05 -15.06 -12.01
C THR A 311 -13.76 -14.90 -13.49
N HIS A 312 -12.53 -14.54 -13.82
CA HIS A 312 -12.02 -14.36 -15.17
C HIS A 312 -11.18 -15.57 -15.62
N GLY A 313 -11.00 -15.69 -16.93
CA GLY A 313 -10.08 -16.68 -17.49
C GLY A 313 -8.62 -16.29 -17.31
N ARG A 314 -7.73 -17.22 -17.68
CA ARG A 314 -6.28 -17.00 -17.72
C ARG A 314 -5.68 -17.64 -18.96
N THR A 315 -4.77 -16.92 -19.60
CA THR A 315 -3.91 -17.45 -20.66
C THR A 315 -2.63 -18.02 -20.05
N ASP A 316 -2.30 -19.28 -20.35
CA ASP A 316 -1.02 -19.88 -19.97
C ASP A 316 0.12 -19.18 -20.73
N LEU A 317 1.15 -18.73 -20.00
CA LEU A 317 2.23 -17.93 -20.58
C LEU A 317 3.12 -18.71 -21.55
N PHE A 318 3.21 -20.03 -21.43
CA PHE A 318 3.94 -20.86 -22.39
C PHE A 318 3.11 -21.04 -23.66
N GLU A 319 1.79 -21.21 -23.56
CA GLU A 319 0.89 -21.17 -24.73
C GLU A 319 0.93 -19.81 -25.44
N ASN A 320 0.98 -18.69 -24.71
CA ASN A 320 1.18 -17.36 -25.30
C ASN A 320 2.53 -17.23 -26.01
N LEU A 321 3.61 -17.82 -25.48
CA LEU A 321 4.90 -17.88 -26.20
C LEU A 321 4.82 -18.72 -27.49
N LEU A 322 4.08 -19.84 -27.48
CA LEU A 322 3.84 -20.63 -28.69
C LEU A 322 3.03 -19.83 -29.73
N ALA A 323 2.00 -19.09 -29.29
CA ALA A 323 1.21 -18.21 -30.15
C ALA A 323 2.08 -17.09 -30.75
N HIS A 324 2.91 -16.43 -29.93
CA HIS A 324 3.88 -15.43 -30.39
C HIS A 324 4.77 -15.97 -31.51
N ARG A 325 5.31 -17.17 -31.35
CA ARG A 325 6.15 -17.81 -32.38
C ARG A 325 5.38 -18.14 -33.66
N ALA A 326 4.13 -18.55 -33.54
CA ALA A 326 3.32 -18.98 -34.67
C ALA A 326 2.76 -17.79 -35.47
N THR A 327 2.32 -16.72 -34.80
CA THR A 327 1.53 -15.64 -35.40
C THR A 327 2.03 -14.23 -35.10
N GLY A 328 3.01 -14.07 -34.21
CA GLY A 328 3.49 -12.76 -33.75
C GLY A 328 2.61 -12.11 -32.69
N GLU A 329 1.71 -12.86 -32.04
CA GLU A 329 0.91 -12.36 -30.92
C GLU A 329 1.80 -11.75 -29.83
N PRO A 330 1.47 -10.57 -29.25
CA PRO A 330 2.28 -9.97 -28.20
C PRO A 330 2.45 -10.88 -26.98
N LEU A 331 3.65 -10.88 -26.41
CA LEU A 331 3.93 -11.57 -25.15
C LEU A 331 3.25 -10.82 -23.99
N LEU A 332 2.51 -11.55 -23.15
CA LEU A 332 1.82 -10.98 -21.98
C LEU A 332 2.80 -10.59 -20.85
N SER A 333 3.96 -11.24 -20.79
CA SER A 333 5.00 -11.04 -19.78
C SER A 333 6.37 -11.09 -20.45
N SER A 334 6.66 -10.10 -21.30
CA SER A 334 7.95 -10.00 -21.98
C SER A 334 9.07 -9.58 -21.01
N LEU A 335 10.32 -9.94 -21.31
CA LEU A 335 11.49 -9.46 -20.55
C LEU A 335 11.51 -7.93 -20.49
N VAL A 336 11.35 -7.29 -21.64
CA VAL A 336 11.31 -5.82 -21.79
C VAL A 336 10.24 -5.19 -20.88
N ASP A 337 9.07 -5.83 -20.70
CA ASP A 337 7.97 -5.38 -19.82
C ASP A 337 8.17 -5.70 -18.33
N SER A 338 9.34 -6.21 -17.93
CA SER A 338 9.69 -6.49 -16.52
C SER A 338 10.53 -5.39 -15.87
N GLY A 339 10.79 -4.26 -16.56
CA GLY A 339 11.69 -3.21 -16.12
C GLY A 339 11.27 -2.56 -14.80
N ALA A 340 9.99 -2.24 -14.64
CA ALA A 340 9.48 -1.65 -13.39
C ALA A 340 9.64 -2.60 -12.19
N TYR A 341 9.40 -3.90 -12.38
CA TYR A 341 9.64 -4.90 -11.34
C TYR A 341 11.13 -5.04 -11.03
N MET A 342 12.00 -4.93 -12.05
CA MET A 342 13.45 -4.98 -11.86
C MET A 342 13.98 -3.80 -11.04
N GLU A 343 13.36 -2.61 -11.11
CA GLU A 343 13.67 -1.50 -10.18
C GLU A 343 13.38 -1.89 -8.72
N VAL A 344 12.25 -2.54 -8.46
CA VAL A 344 11.91 -3.02 -7.11
C VAL A 344 12.90 -4.10 -6.64
N LEU A 345 13.19 -5.09 -7.49
CA LEU A 345 14.15 -6.14 -7.17
C LEU A 345 15.54 -5.56 -6.89
N GLU A 346 15.99 -4.60 -7.71
CA GLU A 346 17.28 -3.95 -7.55
C GLU A 346 17.35 -3.15 -6.24
N ALA A 347 16.29 -2.39 -5.91
CA ALA A 347 16.19 -1.69 -4.63
C ALA A 347 16.36 -2.65 -3.44
N ILE A 348 15.65 -3.79 -3.43
CA ILE A 348 15.77 -4.82 -2.39
C ILE A 348 17.18 -5.45 -2.36
N ARG A 349 17.75 -5.70 -3.54
CA ARG A 349 19.09 -6.31 -3.69
C ARG A 349 20.19 -5.41 -3.13
N THR A 350 20.09 -4.11 -3.36
CA THR A 350 21.11 -3.13 -2.93
C THR A 350 20.84 -2.54 -1.56
N HIS A 351 19.66 -2.77 -0.99
CA HIS A 351 19.35 -2.37 0.37
C HIS A 351 20.26 -3.08 1.40
N ASP A 352 20.44 -2.42 2.55
CA ASP A 352 21.05 -3.02 3.73
C ASP A 352 20.32 -4.29 4.15
N GLU A 353 21.01 -5.14 4.93
CA GLU A 353 20.46 -6.41 5.40
C GLU A 353 19.11 -6.22 6.12
N PRO A 354 18.14 -7.14 5.91
CA PRO A 354 16.85 -7.07 6.58
C PRO A 354 16.99 -7.04 8.10
N LEU A 355 16.23 -6.13 8.72
CA LEU A 355 16.24 -5.94 10.17
C LEU A 355 15.52 -7.10 10.85
N ALA A 356 16.12 -7.66 11.90
CA ALA A 356 15.48 -8.71 12.67
C ALA A 356 14.32 -8.12 13.48
N ILE A 357 13.15 -8.74 13.40
CA ILE A 357 12.02 -8.43 14.27
C ILE A 357 12.38 -8.92 15.69
N ASP A 358 12.18 -8.06 16.69
CA ASP A 358 12.47 -8.42 18.08
C ASP A 358 11.62 -9.62 18.49
N ALA A 359 12.24 -10.60 19.16
CA ALA A 359 11.59 -11.83 19.59
C ALA A 359 10.40 -11.58 20.54
N ALA A 360 10.30 -10.41 21.17
CA ALA A 360 9.15 -9.99 21.95
C ALA A 360 7.85 -9.88 21.12
N PHE A 361 7.95 -9.71 19.79
CA PHE A 361 6.82 -9.62 18.87
C PHE A 361 6.65 -10.86 17.98
N VAL A 362 7.34 -11.96 18.30
CA VAL A 362 7.34 -13.19 17.50
C VAL A 362 6.97 -14.39 18.35
N THR A 363 5.85 -15.02 18.00
CA THR A 363 5.44 -16.31 18.58
C THR A 363 5.72 -17.44 17.60
N TRP A 364 6.49 -18.45 18.01
CA TRP A 364 6.69 -19.65 17.18
C TRP A 364 5.56 -20.66 17.39
N GLN A 365 4.98 -21.13 16.30
CA GLN A 365 3.97 -22.19 16.29
C GLN A 365 4.48 -23.43 15.55
N GLY A 366 4.01 -24.61 15.94
CA GLY A 366 4.46 -25.90 15.38
C GLY A 366 5.79 -26.40 15.96
N GLU A 367 6.24 -27.57 15.47
CA GLU A 367 7.48 -28.23 15.91
C GLU A 367 8.29 -28.73 14.70
N GLY A 368 9.60 -28.89 14.89
CA GLY A 368 10.49 -29.44 13.86
C GLY A 368 10.42 -28.66 12.54
N ASP A 369 10.21 -29.38 11.44
CA ASP A 369 10.12 -28.81 10.09
C ASP A 369 8.86 -27.98 9.86
N ALA A 370 7.78 -28.23 10.62
CA ALA A 370 6.52 -27.49 10.53
C ALA A 370 6.50 -26.21 11.40
N ALA A 371 7.57 -25.97 12.16
CA ALA A 371 7.67 -24.77 12.99
C ALA A 371 7.77 -23.50 12.12
N HIS A 372 7.02 -22.47 12.46
CA HIS A 372 7.01 -21.18 11.76
C HIS A 372 6.83 -20.02 12.76
N PRO A 373 7.39 -18.84 12.48
CA PRO A 373 7.16 -17.65 13.27
C PRO A 373 5.83 -16.99 12.89
N VAL A 374 5.13 -16.47 13.89
CA VAL A 374 3.97 -15.60 13.76
C VAL A 374 4.33 -14.25 14.35
N VAL A 375 4.28 -13.20 13.54
CA VAL A 375 4.54 -11.82 13.98
C VAL A 375 3.24 -11.21 14.50
N ASP A 376 3.32 -10.53 15.64
CA ASP A 376 2.16 -9.94 16.32
C ASP A 376 1.39 -8.97 15.40
N ASP A 377 0.08 -9.21 15.30
CA ASP A 377 -0.89 -8.45 14.49
C ASP A 377 -0.49 -8.23 13.02
N VAL A 378 0.38 -9.08 12.47
CA VAL A 378 0.98 -8.84 11.15
C VAL A 378 -0.06 -8.78 10.03
N ASP A 379 -1.12 -9.57 10.09
CA ASP A 379 -2.22 -9.53 9.12
C ASP A 379 -2.89 -8.16 9.07
N TRP A 380 -3.14 -7.58 10.24
CA TRP A 380 -3.76 -6.28 10.38
C TRP A 380 -2.81 -5.17 9.88
N TRP A 381 -1.54 -5.22 10.28
CA TRP A 381 -0.53 -4.23 9.88
C TRP A 381 -0.22 -4.28 8.39
N VAL A 382 -0.09 -5.47 7.80
CA VAL A 382 0.15 -5.64 6.35
C VAL A 382 -0.97 -5.00 5.55
N GLN A 383 -2.23 -5.35 5.84
CA GLN A 383 -3.36 -4.82 5.10
C GLN A 383 -3.46 -3.29 5.22
N ARG A 384 -3.29 -2.77 6.44
CA ARG A 384 -3.40 -1.34 6.72
C ARG A 384 -2.28 -0.53 6.07
N THR A 385 -1.05 -1.04 6.13
CA THR A 385 0.14 -0.39 5.54
C THR A 385 0.02 -0.29 4.02
N ALA A 386 -0.38 -1.39 3.36
CA ALA A 386 -0.58 -1.38 1.92
C ALA A 386 -1.68 -0.38 1.52
N ALA A 387 -2.85 -0.42 2.18
CA ALA A 387 -3.98 0.45 1.87
C ALA A 387 -3.68 1.94 2.04
N ALA A 388 -2.83 2.28 3.02
CA ALA A 388 -2.36 3.64 3.30
C ALA A 388 -1.35 4.16 2.26
N GLY A 389 -0.76 3.28 1.45
CA GLY A 389 0.37 3.64 0.59
C GLY A 389 1.63 4.01 1.38
N ALA A 390 1.80 3.43 2.57
CA ALA A 390 2.84 3.77 3.53
C ALA A 390 3.85 2.63 3.72
N LEU A 391 4.94 2.92 4.43
CA LEU A 391 5.89 1.93 4.95
C LEU A 391 5.54 1.55 6.41
N PHE A 392 6.06 0.43 6.91
CA PHE A 392 5.75 -0.04 8.27
C PHE A 392 6.19 0.97 9.35
N SER A 393 7.35 1.62 9.20
CA SER A 393 7.78 2.66 10.15
C SER A 393 6.86 3.89 10.15
N GLU A 394 6.34 4.27 8.98
CA GLU A 394 5.42 5.40 8.81
C GLU A 394 4.07 5.12 9.49
N MET A 395 3.65 3.85 9.47
CA MET A 395 2.48 3.33 10.18
C MET A 395 2.72 3.08 11.67
N ARG A 396 3.97 3.23 12.13
CA ARG A 396 4.41 3.04 13.52
C ARG A 396 4.06 1.65 14.05
N VAL A 397 4.24 0.67 13.19
CA VAL A 397 4.10 -0.73 13.58
C VAL A 397 5.05 -1.01 14.76
N PRO A 398 4.60 -1.65 15.86
CA PRO A 398 5.40 -1.78 17.08
C PRO A 398 6.78 -2.42 16.89
N TRP A 399 6.91 -3.34 15.94
CA TRP A 399 8.15 -4.02 15.61
C TRP A 399 8.97 -3.37 14.48
N ALA A 400 8.45 -2.33 13.82
CA ALA A 400 9.17 -1.62 12.76
C ALA A 400 10.18 -0.65 13.38
N VAL A 401 11.47 -0.98 13.23
CA VAL A 401 12.59 -0.21 13.81
C VAL A 401 13.31 0.67 12.79
N ALA A 402 12.80 0.78 11.56
CA ALA A 402 13.36 1.67 10.55
C ALA A 402 13.03 3.13 10.89
N ALA A 403 13.92 4.06 10.51
CA ALA A 403 13.61 5.47 10.61
C ALA A 403 12.60 5.85 9.51
N PRO A 404 11.53 6.59 9.83
CA PRO A 404 10.54 7.00 8.83
C PRO A 404 11.17 7.96 7.80
N SER A 405 10.65 7.91 6.56
CA SER A 405 11.17 8.70 5.44
C SER A 405 10.85 10.21 5.56
N GLY A 406 9.75 10.58 6.22
CA GLY A 406 9.32 11.97 6.44
C GLY A 406 9.77 12.58 7.76
N ARG A 407 9.63 13.91 7.89
CA ARG A 407 9.97 14.60 9.14
C ARG A 407 8.95 14.27 10.22
N GLN A 408 9.43 13.67 11.30
CA GLN A 408 8.64 13.39 12.50
C GLN A 408 9.35 13.92 13.73
N GLU A 409 8.59 14.56 14.63
CA GLU A 409 9.12 15.11 15.87
C GLU A 409 8.23 14.78 17.06
N THR A 410 8.87 14.31 18.11
CA THR A 410 8.22 13.91 19.35
C THR A 410 8.02 15.10 20.26
N ILE A 411 6.82 15.23 20.84
CA ILE A 411 6.44 16.32 21.72
C ILE A 411 6.06 15.75 23.10
N ALA A 412 6.83 16.12 24.13
CA ALA A 412 6.46 15.88 25.53
C ALA A 412 5.60 17.03 26.07
N ALA A 413 4.88 16.84 27.17
CA ALA A 413 4.18 17.96 27.80
C ALA A 413 5.15 18.81 28.62
N ALA A 414 5.06 20.13 28.49
CA ALA A 414 5.78 21.03 29.39
C ALA A 414 5.18 20.94 30.80
N SER A 415 5.99 21.24 31.82
CA SER A 415 5.47 21.33 33.20
C SER A 415 4.48 22.48 33.32
N GLY A 416 3.26 22.23 33.80
CA GLY A 416 2.28 23.28 34.03
C GLY A 416 2.71 24.22 35.18
N ALA A 417 2.63 25.53 34.96
CA ALA A 417 2.65 26.48 36.06
C ALA A 417 1.31 26.40 36.79
N ALA A 418 1.32 26.17 38.11
CA ALA A 418 0.11 26.25 38.91
C ALA A 418 -0.47 27.68 38.81
N SER A 419 -1.43 27.91 37.91
CA SER A 419 -2.08 29.21 37.77
C SER A 419 -2.98 29.44 39.00
N GLY A 420 -2.66 30.51 39.73
CA GLY A 420 -2.99 30.62 41.15
C GLY A 420 -4.44 30.93 41.50
N ALA A 421 -4.93 30.29 42.56
CA ALA A 421 -5.39 30.96 43.79
C ALA A 421 -5.48 29.95 44.95
N ALA A 422 -4.66 30.17 45.98
CA ALA A 422 -4.79 29.65 47.34
C ALA A 422 -4.87 28.12 47.54
N CYS A 423 -3.78 27.39 47.29
CA CYS A 423 -3.31 26.31 48.18
C CYS A 423 -1.90 25.89 47.77
N GLY A 424 -0.99 25.73 48.74
CA GLY A 424 0.41 25.38 48.52
C GLY A 424 0.63 23.94 48.05
N ALA A 425 0.31 23.66 46.79
CA ALA A 425 0.66 22.41 46.13
C ALA A 425 1.92 22.59 45.27
N ALA A 426 2.86 21.65 45.41
CA ALA A 426 4.03 21.55 44.53
C ALA A 426 3.57 21.43 43.06
N GLY A 427 4.26 22.10 42.14
CA GLY A 427 3.98 21.99 40.71
C GLY A 427 3.99 20.53 40.25
N VAL A 428 3.14 20.19 39.29
CA VAL A 428 3.11 18.84 38.70
C VAL A 428 4.32 18.73 37.77
N ALA A 429 5.27 17.88 38.11
CA ALA A 429 6.43 17.62 37.27
C ALA A 429 5.97 17.03 35.93
N ALA A 430 6.54 17.52 34.84
CA ALA A 430 6.35 16.95 33.52
C ALA A 430 6.83 15.49 33.51
N SER A 431 6.07 14.62 32.84
CA SER A 431 6.58 13.32 32.40
C SER A 431 7.51 13.53 31.21
N ASP A 432 8.68 12.88 31.20
CA ASP A 432 9.55 12.81 30.02
C ASP A 432 8.93 11.93 28.91
N ALA A 433 7.81 11.24 29.20
CA ALA A 433 7.10 10.44 28.22
C ALA A 433 6.45 11.33 27.14
N PRO A 434 6.56 10.95 25.86
CA PRO A 434 5.97 11.72 24.78
C PRO A 434 4.45 11.67 24.81
N VAL A 435 3.82 12.84 24.65
CA VAL A 435 2.36 12.98 24.58
C VAL A 435 1.90 12.90 23.14
N ALA A 436 2.64 13.48 22.20
CA ALA A 436 2.29 13.48 20.79
C ALA A 436 3.51 13.24 19.94
N VAL A 437 3.30 12.76 18.72
CA VAL A 437 4.30 12.86 17.65
C VAL A 437 3.68 13.62 16.49
N TRP A 438 4.37 14.67 16.07
CA TRP A 438 4.03 15.47 14.91
C TRP A 438 4.68 14.88 13.67
N GLY A 439 3.91 14.74 12.59
CA GLY A 439 4.40 14.45 11.25
C GLY A 439 4.12 15.62 10.32
N ASP A 440 5.06 15.90 9.41
CA ASP A 440 4.90 16.94 8.38
C ASP A 440 3.88 16.58 7.29
N GLY A 441 3.46 15.30 7.22
CA GLY A 441 2.51 14.79 6.24
C GLY A 441 3.13 14.35 4.92
N SER A 442 4.45 14.48 4.73
CA SER A 442 5.12 14.22 3.44
C SER A 442 5.07 12.74 3.01
N THR A 443 4.80 11.83 3.95
CA THR A 443 4.64 10.38 3.71
C THR A 443 3.22 9.97 3.37
N VAL A 444 2.24 10.87 3.52
CA VAL A 444 0.83 10.58 3.23
C VAL A 444 0.65 10.46 1.72
N THR A 445 -0.14 9.48 1.27
CA THR A 445 -0.43 9.28 -0.15
C THR A 445 -1.21 10.47 -0.74
N PRO A 446 -0.99 10.88 -2.01
CA PRO A 446 -1.72 11.99 -2.64
C PRO A 446 -3.24 11.88 -2.55
N THR A 447 -3.81 10.69 -2.73
CA THR A 447 -5.26 10.44 -2.63
C THR A 447 -5.83 10.67 -1.22
N SER A 448 -4.95 10.77 -0.22
CA SER A 448 -5.29 11.08 1.17
C SER A 448 -5.07 12.56 1.54
N SER A 449 -4.69 13.41 0.58
CA SER A 449 -4.34 14.82 0.76
C SER A 449 -3.28 15.03 1.85
N PRO A 450 -1.97 14.97 1.49
CA PRO A 450 -0.87 15.10 2.43
C PRO A 450 -1.00 16.37 3.29
N ARG A 451 -0.87 16.25 4.61
CA ARG A 451 -0.94 17.39 5.53
C ARG A 451 -0.35 17.08 6.90
N PRO A 452 0.07 18.09 7.68
CA PRO A 452 0.58 17.89 9.04
C PRO A 452 -0.46 17.28 9.98
N PHE A 453 -0.01 16.41 10.88
CA PHE A 453 -0.89 15.74 11.84
C PHE A 453 -0.16 15.34 13.13
N LEU A 454 -0.92 15.12 14.20
CA LEU A 454 -0.43 14.51 15.43
C LEU A 454 -0.95 13.08 15.57
N HIS A 455 -0.05 12.11 15.56
CA HIS A 455 -0.34 10.71 15.86
C HIS A 455 0.97 9.98 16.17
N PRO A 456 1.04 9.11 17.20
CA PRO A 456 0.01 8.89 18.20
C PRO A 456 -0.03 10.07 19.16
N LEU A 457 -1.25 10.39 19.60
CA LEU A 457 -1.54 11.23 20.74
C LEU A 457 -1.90 10.32 21.91
N ARG A 458 -1.26 10.54 23.06
CA ARG A 458 -1.28 9.64 24.21
C ARG A 458 -1.73 10.34 25.48
N THR A 459 -2.39 9.61 26.36
CA THR A 459 -2.55 10.02 27.76
C THR A 459 -1.22 9.88 28.51
N PRO A 460 -1.09 10.45 29.73
CA PRO A 460 0.14 10.31 30.52
C PRO A 460 0.48 8.86 30.92
N ALA A 461 -0.52 7.96 31.05
CA ALA A 461 -0.28 6.53 31.24
C ALA A 461 0.12 5.78 29.94
N GLY A 462 0.13 6.47 28.80
CA GLY A 462 0.58 5.93 27.51
C GLY A 462 -0.53 5.39 26.61
N VAL A 463 -1.81 5.50 27.02
CA VAL A 463 -2.98 5.06 26.23
C VAL A 463 -3.07 5.89 24.94
N VAL A 464 -3.09 5.23 23.78
CA VAL A 464 -3.21 5.90 22.48
C VAL A 464 -4.65 6.28 22.23
N VAL A 465 -4.92 7.57 22.03
CA VAL A 465 -6.28 8.09 21.84
C VAL A 465 -6.55 8.57 20.41
N SER A 466 -5.54 8.60 19.54
CA SER A 466 -5.68 8.98 18.12
C SER A 466 -5.40 7.81 17.19
N ASP A 467 -5.99 7.80 16.00
CA ASP A 467 -5.64 6.86 14.92
C ASP A 467 -5.18 7.62 13.66
N ALA A 468 -4.36 7.01 12.81
CA ALA A 468 -3.95 7.59 11.53
C ALA A 468 -3.84 6.54 10.42
N HIS A 469 -4.41 6.82 9.24
CA HIS A 469 -4.60 5.87 8.15
C HIS A 469 -5.42 4.62 8.55
N PRO A 470 -6.60 4.80 9.17
CA PRO A 470 -7.45 3.68 9.52
C PRO A 470 -8.01 3.03 8.26
N ARG A 471 -8.27 1.72 8.36
CA ARG A 471 -8.68 0.92 7.20
C ARG A 471 -9.92 1.47 6.51
N ASP A 472 -10.92 1.93 7.26
CA ASP A 472 -12.18 2.45 6.73
C ASP A 472 -12.00 3.72 5.89
N HIS A 473 -11.01 4.55 6.22
CA HIS A 473 -10.75 5.86 5.63
C HIS A 473 -9.26 6.22 5.76
N ASP A 474 -8.43 5.88 4.77
CA ASP A 474 -6.98 6.11 4.84
C ASP A 474 -6.61 7.60 4.95
N TRP A 475 -7.49 8.50 4.50
CA TRP A 475 -7.32 9.95 4.60
C TRP A 475 -7.60 10.54 5.98
N HIS A 476 -8.07 9.75 6.96
CA HIS A 476 -8.23 10.22 8.33
C HIS A 476 -6.91 10.08 9.11
N ILE A 477 -6.29 11.21 9.46
CA ILE A 477 -4.96 11.25 10.07
C ILE A 477 -4.93 12.08 11.36
N GLY A 478 -4.90 11.38 12.50
CA GLY A 478 -4.59 11.94 13.81
C GLY A 478 -5.45 13.13 14.22
N LEU A 479 -4.84 14.06 14.96
CA LEU A 479 -5.34 15.44 15.13
C LEU A 479 -4.69 16.32 14.05
N SER A 480 -5.48 16.89 13.16
CA SER A 480 -5.02 17.71 12.03
C SER A 480 -6.02 18.81 11.67
N VAL A 481 -5.57 19.76 10.84
CA VAL A 481 -6.43 20.75 10.18
C VAL A 481 -6.64 20.30 8.74
N GLY A 482 -7.89 20.16 8.31
CA GLY A 482 -8.22 19.72 6.95
C GLY A 482 -9.55 20.28 6.49
N VAL A 483 -9.65 20.67 5.22
CA VAL A 483 -10.87 21.24 4.62
C VAL A 483 -11.14 20.53 3.30
N GLN A 484 -12.37 20.04 3.10
CA GLN A 484 -12.70 19.26 1.91
C GLN A 484 -12.81 20.12 0.65
N HIS A 485 -13.13 21.40 0.78
CA HIS A 485 -13.31 22.28 -0.36
C HIS A 485 -12.61 23.60 -0.11
N VAL A 486 -11.52 23.86 -0.82
CA VAL A 486 -10.82 25.14 -0.83
C VAL A 486 -10.70 25.58 -2.28
N ASP A 487 -11.57 26.48 -2.72
CA ASP A 487 -11.59 26.97 -4.11
C ASP A 487 -11.60 25.84 -5.16
N GLY A 488 -12.49 24.84 -4.96
CA GLY A 488 -12.56 23.68 -5.86
C GLY A 488 -11.58 22.55 -5.58
N VAL A 489 -10.66 22.70 -4.61
CA VAL A 489 -9.60 21.72 -4.31
C VAL A 489 -9.90 20.96 -3.00
N ASN A 490 -9.63 19.66 -2.98
CA ASN A 490 -9.82 18.79 -1.83
C ASN A 490 -8.53 18.64 -1.01
N PHE A 491 -8.51 19.20 0.20
CA PHE A 491 -7.41 19.05 1.17
C PHE A 491 -7.77 18.13 2.35
N TRP A 492 -8.88 17.40 2.25
CA TRP A 492 -9.29 16.38 3.22
C TRP A 492 -8.80 14.98 2.86
N GLY A 493 -8.74 14.70 1.55
CA GLY A 493 -8.46 13.38 0.99
C GLY A 493 -9.73 12.60 0.67
N GLY A 494 -9.58 11.43 0.06
CA GLY A 494 -10.69 10.57 -0.31
C GLY A 494 -11.61 11.15 -1.37
N ARG A 495 -12.86 10.71 -1.40
CA ARG A 495 -13.84 11.18 -2.39
C ARG A 495 -14.30 12.61 -2.10
N THR A 496 -14.46 13.41 -3.15
CA THR A 496 -15.06 14.75 -3.10
C THR A 496 -16.58 14.63 -3.18
N TYR A 497 -17.31 15.38 -2.35
CA TYR A 497 -18.76 15.43 -2.44
C TYR A 497 -19.19 16.43 -3.51
N VAL A 498 -19.90 15.95 -4.54
CA VAL A 498 -20.45 16.76 -5.62
C VAL A 498 -21.95 16.92 -5.40
N HIS A 499 -22.42 18.17 -5.34
CA HIS A 499 -23.83 18.49 -5.12
C HIS A 499 -24.73 17.76 -6.12
N GLY A 500 -25.73 17.03 -5.60
CA GLY A 500 -26.68 16.26 -6.40
C GLY A 500 -26.14 15.00 -7.06
N SER A 501 -24.84 14.72 -6.95
CA SER A 501 -24.20 13.53 -7.54
C SER A 501 -23.42 12.67 -6.53
N GLY A 502 -23.45 13.04 -5.25
CA GLY A 502 -22.85 12.27 -4.17
C GLY A 502 -21.32 12.34 -4.13
N TYR A 503 -20.70 11.39 -3.43
CA TYR A 503 -19.25 11.28 -3.37
C TYR A 503 -18.68 10.77 -4.68
N GLN A 504 -17.59 11.33 -5.15
CA GLN A 504 -16.89 10.90 -6.35
C GLN A 504 -15.39 10.95 -6.13
N TRP A 505 -14.70 9.98 -6.70
CA TRP A 505 -13.26 10.06 -6.87
C TRP A 505 -13.02 11.11 -7.96
N LEU A 506 -12.35 12.22 -7.61
CA LEU A 506 -11.93 13.27 -8.55
C LEU A 506 -10.41 13.49 -8.47
N ASP A 507 -9.81 13.98 -9.55
CA ASP A 507 -8.42 14.43 -9.59
C ASP A 507 -8.32 15.89 -9.10
N ASP A 508 -8.72 16.11 -7.83
CA ASP A 508 -8.82 17.44 -7.20
C ASP A 508 -8.05 17.53 -5.88
N HIS A 509 -7.23 16.52 -5.53
CA HIS A 509 -6.51 16.46 -4.27
C HIS A 509 -5.36 17.48 -4.21
N GLY A 510 -5.43 18.37 -3.22
CA GLY A 510 -4.33 19.23 -2.82
C GLY A 510 -3.46 18.61 -1.72
N ARG A 511 -2.38 19.31 -1.39
CA ARG A 511 -1.46 18.97 -0.30
C ARG A 511 -1.11 20.19 0.56
N VAL A 512 -0.83 19.99 1.83
CA VAL A 512 -0.30 21.00 2.75
C VAL A 512 1.19 20.73 2.96
N GLU A 513 2.02 21.64 2.48
CA GLU A 513 3.48 21.50 2.46
C GLU A 513 4.11 22.39 3.54
N VAL A 514 4.78 21.77 4.51
CA VAL A 514 5.44 22.48 5.62
C VAL A 514 6.67 23.23 5.10
N GLN A 515 6.66 24.55 5.21
CA GLN A 515 7.78 25.40 4.84
C GLN A 515 8.76 25.55 6.01
N GLU A 516 8.22 25.74 7.21
CA GLU A 516 8.99 25.92 8.44
C GLU A 516 8.27 25.22 9.59
N ALA A 517 9.03 24.54 10.46
CA ALA A 517 8.50 24.02 11.71
C ALA A 517 9.58 24.03 12.78
N VAL A 518 9.20 24.40 14.00
CA VAL A 518 10.06 24.44 15.18
C VAL A 518 9.33 23.73 16.31
N VAL A 519 9.91 22.64 16.81
CA VAL A 519 9.46 21.99 18.04
C VAL A 519 10.34 22.45 19.20
N GLY A 520 9.67 22.94 20.24
CA GLY A 520 10.29 23.36 21.49
C GLY A 520 9.81 22.51 22.67
N ASP A 521 10.11 22.96 23.88
CA ASP A 521 9.64 22.31 25.10
C ASP A 521 8.10 22.38 25.18
N GLY A 522 7.47 21.23 24.93
CA GLY A 522 6.02 21.07 24.82
C GLY A 522 5.32 21.97 23.82
N SER A 523 6.00 22.47 22.79
CA SER A 523 5.40 23.37 21.79
C SER A 523 5.82 23.04 20.37
N LEU A 524 4.97 23.42 19.42
CA LEU A 524 5.21 23.35 17.99
C LEU A 524 4.69 24.64 17.37
N SER A 525 5.51 25.29 16.54
CA SER A 525 5.02 26.29 15.58
C SER A 525 5.38 25.89 14.17
N SER A 526 4.46 26.01 13.23
CA SER A 526 4.72 25.72 11.82
C SER A 526 4.08 26.73 10.88
N ARG A 527 4.72 26.92 9.72
CA ARG A 527 4.18 27.61 8.56
C ARG A 527 4.10 26.64 7.39
N SER A 528 2.94 26.57 6.74
CA SER A 528 2.68 25.64 5.65
C SER A 528 1.94 26.31 4.49
N ASP A 529 2.07 25.76 3.30
CA ASP A 529 1.36 26.20 2.10
C ASP A 529 0.37 25.12 1.66
N TRP A 530 -0.88 25.52 1.37
CA TRP A 530 -1.91 24.64 0.83
C TRP A 530 -1.90 24.74 -0.68
N ILE A 531 -1.37 23.71 -1.34
CA ILE A 531 -1.06 23.70 -2.77
C ILE A 531 -2.03 22.79 -3.51
N GLY A 532 -2.71 23.33 -4.52
CA GLY A 532 -3.59 22.55 -5.39
C GLY A 532 -2.84 21.61 -6.35
N PRO A 533 -3.54 20.71 -7.03
CA PRO A 533 -2.95 19.84 -8.06
C PRO A 533 -2.36 20.63 -9.24
N ASP A 534 -2.83 21.85 -9.46
CA ASP A 534 -2.29 22.82 -10.42
C ASP A 534 -1.00 23.54 -9.96
N ALA A 535 -0.42 23.10 -8.84
CA ALA A 535 0.74 23.69 -8.18
C ALA A 535 0.57 25.15 -7.71
N VAL A 536 -0.66 25.66 -7.66
CA VAL A 536 -0.95 27.02 -7.17
C VAL A 536 -1.28 26.98 -5.68
N VAL A 537 -0.63 27.84 -4.91
CA VAL A 537 -0.87 28.02 -3.46
C VAL A 537 -2.22 28.72 -3.26
N ARG A 538 -3.12 28.08 -2.51
CA ARG A 538 -4.46 28.60 -2.16
C ARG A 538 -4.47 29.28 -0.79
N LEU A 539 -3.79 28.69 0.19
CA LEU A 539 -3.72 29.21 1.56
C LEU A 539 -2.30 29.19 2.08
N HIS A 540 -1.98 30.18 2.91
CA HIS A 540 -0.88 30.10 3.86
C HIS A 540 -1.44 29.74 5.22
N GLU A 541 -0.86 28.74 5.88
CA GLU A 541 -1.23 28.31 7.22
C GLU A 541 -0.12 28.67 8.22
N ASN A 542 -0.51 29.30 9.33
CA ASN A 542 0.32 29.38 10.53
C ASN A 542 -0.35 28.56 11.64
N GLN A 543 0.39 27.66 12.28
CA GLN A 543 -0.11 26.85 13.39
C GLN A 543 0.78 27.01 14.61
N GLU A 544 0.17 27.19 15.78
CA GLU A 544 0.82 27.16 17.09
C GLU A 544 0.13 26.10 17.97
N LEU A 545 0.94 25.27 18.60
CA LEU A 545 0.49 24.20 19.50
C LEU A 545 1.34 24.20 20.76
N ARG A 546 0.70 24.01 21.91
CA ARG A 546 1.40 23.84 23.19
C ARG A 546 0.70 22.81 24.07
N PHE A 547 1.46 21.85 24.59
CA PHE A 547 1.05 20.85 25.57
C PHE A 547 1.55 21.22 26.97
N GLU A 548 0.68 21.11 27.96
CA GLU A 548 1.01 21.36 29.36
C GLU A 548 0.41 20.27 30.26
N GLN A 549 1.24 19.71 31.15
CA GLN A 549 0.76 18.79 32.17
C GLN A 549 0.19 19.58 33.35
N VAL A 550 -1.14 19.52 33.52
CA VAL A 550 -1.88 20.33 34.49
C VAL A 550 -2.28 19.56 35.75
N ALA A 551 -2.33 18.23 35.67
CA ALA A 551 -2.58 17.34 36.81
C ALA A 551 -1.92 15.97 36.58
N PRO A 552 -1.72 15.15 37.63
CA PRO A 552 -1.41 13.74 37.44
C PRO A 552 -2.45 13.08 36.53
N GLY A 553 -1.99 12.42 35.47
CA GLY A 553 -2.86 11.77 34.49
C GLY A 553 -3.64 12.70 33.55
N VAL A 554 -3.36 14.01 33.53
CA VAL A 554 -4.03 14.96 32.62
C VAL A 554 -3.03 15.89 31.95
N VAL A 555 -3.08 15.93 30.61
CA VAL A 555 -2.40 16.92 29.78
C VAL A 555 -3.44 17.73 29.02
N THR A 556 -3.28 19.04 29.03
CA THR A 556 -4.05 19.97 28.20
C THR A 556 -3.20 20.44 27.04
N PHE A 557 -3.84 20.88 25.96
CA PHE A 557 -3.16 21.56 24.87
C PHE A 557 -3.94 22.78 24.38
N ARG A 558 -3.20 23.76 23.87
CA ARG A 558 -3.76 24.88 23.11
C ARG A 558 -3.28 24.77 21.66
N LEU A 559 -4.20 24.76 20.71
CA LEU A 559 -3.92 24.74 19.27
C LEU A 559 -4.59 25.95 18.63
N THR A 560 -3.80 26.78 17.95
CA THR A 560 -4.29 27.89 17.13
C THR A 560 -3.83 27.67 15.70
N PHE A 561 -4.73 27.81 14.74
CA PHE A 561 -4.36 27.88 13.33
C PHE A 561 -4.95 29.13 12.68
N GLU A 562 -4.22 29.70 11.73
CA GLU A 562 -4.64 30.77 10.83
C GLU A 562 -4.53 30.29 9.40
N LEU A 563 -5.61 30.40 8.62
CA LEU A 563 -5.62 30.15 7.18
C LEU A 563 -5.80 31.49 6.46
N ALA A 564 -4.77 31.96 5.77
CA ALA A 564 -4.78 33.21 5.02
C ALA A 564 -4.92 32.96 3.51
N ASN A 565 -5.80 33.71 2.85
CA ASN A 565 -5.97 33.63 1.39
C ASN A 565 -4.67 34.08 0.67
N ALA A 566 -4.05 33.15 -0.06
CA ALA A 566 -2.81 33.37 -0.80
C ALA A 566 -3.04 33.82 -2.27
N THR A 567 -4.29 33.84 -2.73
CA THR A 567 -4.64 34.19 -4.11
C THR A 567 -4.99 35.67 -4.28
N ASP A 568 -5.09 36.10 -5.53
CA ASP A 568 -5.48 37.47 -5.92
C ASP A 568 -7.00 37.65 -6.09
N HIS A 569 -7.79 36.60 -5.80
CA HIS A 569 -9.25 36.59 -5.88
C HIS A 569 -9.87 36.06 -4.58
N ALA A 570 -11.20 36.16 -4.47
CA ALA A 570 -11.88 35.59 -3.31
C ALA A 570 -11.97 34.07 -3.45
N ILE A 571 -11.69 33.34 -2.36
CA ILE A 571 -11.78 31.89 -2.29
C ILE A 571 -12.86 31.46 -1.30
N SER A 572 -13.42 30.26 -1.50
CA SER A 572 -14.36 29.63 -0.57
C SER A 572 -13.68 28.51 0.22
N LEU A 573 -13.96 28.45 1.52
CA LEU A 573 -13.71 27.29 2.37
C LEU A 573 -15.05 26.60 2.63
N GLY A 574 -15.17 25.35 2.22
CA GLY A 574 -16.41 24.59 2.27
C GLY A 574 -16.23 23.18 2.82
N SER A 575 -17.38 22.54 2.99
CA SER A 575 -17.54 21.14 3.38
C SER A 575 -18.61 20.50 2.49
N PRO A 576 -18.82 19.17 2.55
CA PRO A 576 -20.01 18.57 1.96
C PRO A 576 -21.31 19.22 2.47
N GLY A 577 -21.34 19.63 3.74
CA GLY A 577 -22.45 20.33 4.38
C GLY A 577 -22.82 21.62 3.67
N SER A 578 -21.84 22.51 3.46
CA SER A 578 -22.05 23.74 2.69
C SER A 578 -22.31 23.48 1.20
N ASN A 579 -21.92 22.30 0.69
CA ASN A 579 -22.20 21.84 -0.68
C ASN A 579 -23.50 20.99 -0.78
N GLY A 580 -24.35 20.98 0.25
CA GLY A 580 -25.70 20.39 0.22
C GLY A 580 -25.87 18.97 0.79
N ARG A 581 -24.82 18.34 1.33
CA ARG A 581 -24.93 17.11 2.14
C ARG A 581 -25.27 17.47 3.58
N ALA A 582 -26.55 17.53 3.94
CA ALA A 582 -26.96 17.79 5.33
C ALA A 582 -26.22 16.88 6.34
N GLY A 583 -25.67 17.47 7.41
CA GLY A 583 -24.84 16.76 8.41
C GLY A 583 -23.43 16.40 7.94
N GLY A 584 -23.01 16.84 6.76
CA GLY A 584 -21.68 16.64 6.20
C GLY A 584 -20.70 17.77 6.51
N GLY A 585 -20.84 18.46 7.64
CA GLY A 585 -20.09 19.68 7.94
C GLY A 585 -18.62 19.49 8.35
N TYR A 586 -17.92 18.43 7.93
CA TYR A 586 -16.51 18.29 8.33
C TYR A 586 -15.61 19.26 7.56
N GLY A 587 -14.70 19.92 8.29
CA GLY A 587 -13.74 20.88 7.75
C GLY A 587 -13.29 21.85 8.84
N GLY A 588 -11.98 22.03 9.02
CA GLY A 588 -11.38 22.70 10.17
C GLY A 588 -10.54 21.73 11.00
N LEU A 589 -10.63 21.84 12.34
CA LEU A 589 -9.95 20.91 13.24
C LEU A 589 -10.64 19.54 13.21
N SER A 590 -9.89 18.48 12.94
CA SER A 590 -10.36 17.10 12.98
C SER A 590 -9.47 16.24 13.84
N TRP A 591 -10.08 15.36 14.62
CA TRP A 591 -9.41 14.35 15.42
C TRP A 591 -9.99 12.98 15.09
N ARG A 592 -9.22 12.18 14.36
CA ARG A 592 -9.47 10.75 14.21
C ARG A 592 -9.03 10.03 15.48
N LEU A 593 -9.99 9.46 16.18
CA LEU A 593 -9.76 8.79 17.46
C LEU A 593 -9.37 7.33 17.24
N ALA A 594 -8.57 6.79 18.16
CA ALA A 594 -8.31 5.35 18.24
C ALA A 594 -9.63 4.60 18.46
N ARG A 595 -9.73 3.37 17.91
CA ARG A 595 -10.91 2.54 18.14
C ARG A 595 -10.98 2.19 19.62
N GLY A 596 -12.16 2.41 20.21
CA GLY A 596 -12.44 2.05 21.60
C GLY A 596 -13.83 1.44 21.73
N THR A 597 -14.06 0.80 22.86
CA THR A 597 -15.38 0.27 23.26
C THR A 597 -16.02 1.17 24.32
N GLU A 598 -17.31 0.95 24.63
CA GLU A 598 -18.05 1.71 25.64
C GLU A 598 -18.00 3.25 25.43
N VAL A 599 -18.03 3.66 24.16
CA VAL A 599 -17.91 5.06 23.76
C VAL A 599 -19.03 5.91 24.34
N ARG A 600 -18.65 7.01 24.98
CA ARG A 600 -19.53 8.07 25.47
C ARG A 600 -19.03 9.42 24.95
N VAL A 601 -19.78 9.98 24.01
CA VAL A 601 -19.61 11.36 23.55
C VAL A 601 -20.63 12.26 24.23
N ARG A 602 -20.19 13.42 24.72
CA ARG A 602 -21.01 14.34 25.50
C ARG A 602 -20.56 15.80 25.35
N THR A 603 -21.49 16.70 25.56
CA THR A 603 -21.29 18.15 25.68
C THR A 603 -21.80 18.58 27.06
N ALA A 604 -21.79 19.89 27.34
CA ALA A 604 -22.33 20.42 28.59
C ALA A 604 -23.82 20.11 28.82
N GLU A 605 -24.60 19.87 27.77
CA GLU A 605 -26.07 19.77 27.85
C GLU A 605 -26.64 18.51 27.19
N ALA A 606 -25.82 17.76 26.44
CA ALA A 606 -26.28 16.63 25.63
C ALA A 606 -25.27 15.48 25.60
N ALA A 607 -25.76 14.28 25.33
CA ALA A 607 -24.95 13.08 25.16
C ALA A 607 -25.41 12.25 23.96
N GLY A 608 -24.47 11.47 23.41
CA GLY A 608 -24.66 10.62 22.23
C GLY A 608 -24.45 11.37 20.91
N GLU A 609 -24.06 10.62 19.88
CA GLU A 609 -23.69 11.16 18.56
C GLU A 609 -24.77 12.08 17.98
N ALA A 610 -26.02 11.60 17.91
CA ALA A 610 -27.12 12.34 17.29
C ALA A 610 -27.40 13.70 17.93
N SER A 611 -27.14 13.85 19.24
CA SER A 611 -27.37 15.10 19.96
C SER A 611 -26.15 16.01 19.98
N CYS A 612 -24.94 15.46 19.83
CA CYS A 612 -23.70 16.23 19.85
C CYS A 612 -23.28 16.68 18.44
N HIS A 613 -23.62 15.92 17.40
CA HIS A 613 -23.30 16.23 16.02
C HIS A 613 -24.07 17.47 15.54
N GLY A 614 -23.35 18.53 15.18
CA GLY A 614 -23.90 19.83 14.81
C GLY A 614 -24.28 20.73 15.98
N ALA A 615 -24.05 20.28 17.22
CA ALA A 615 -24.32 21.11 18.39
C ALA A 615 -23.27 22.22 18.52
N ILE A 616 -23.73 23.42 18.86
CA ILE A 616 -22.87 24.51 19.33
C ILE A 616 -22.86 24.45 20.85
N ALA A 617 -21.75 24.01 21.42
CA ALA A 617 -21.61 23.82 22.87
C ALA A 617 -20.22 24.27 23.34
N PRO A 618 -20.06 24.71 24.61
CA PRO A 618 -18.78 25.21 25.12
C PRO A 618 -17.61 24.22 25.00
N TRP A 619 -17.91 22.93 25.06
CA TRP A 619 -16.94 21.85 24.91
C TRP A 619 -17.62 20.57 24.43
N ILE A 620 -16.82 19.66 23.89
CA ILE A 620 -17.19 18.27 23.60
C ILE A 620 -16.15 17.33 24.20
N ALA A 621 -16.61 16.22 24.78
CA ALA A 621 -15.76 15.19 25.38
C ALA A 621 -16.11 13.81 24.84
N TRP A 622 -15.08 12.97 24.76
CA TRP A 622 -15.16 11.58 24.34
C TRP A 622 -14.44 10.71 25.37
N THR A 623 -15.15 9.75 25.94
CA THR A 623 -14.60 8.74 26.84
C THR A 623 -14.83 7.36 26.24
N ALA A 624 -13.81 6.51 26.23
CA ALA A 624 -13.91 5.13 25.76
C ALA A 624 -12.89 4.24 26.46
N GLU A 625 -13.11 2.93 26.38
CA GLU A 625 -12.10 1.92 26.68
C GLU A 625 -11.26 1.68 25.43
N PHE A 626 -10.05 2.24 25.42
CA PHE A 626 -9.07 2.08 24.34
C PHE A 626 -8.15 0.91 24.62
N ASP A 627 -7.34 0.53 23.64
CA ASP A 627 -6.24 -0.40 23.89
C ASP A 627 -5.22 0.24 24.86
N GLY A 628 -4.90 -0.48 25.94
CA GLY A 628 -4.11 0.03 27.06
C GLY A 628 -4.92 0.72 28.18
N GLY A 629 -6.22 0.95 28.03
CA GLY A 629 -7.12 1.32 29.13
C GLY A 629 -8.13 2.45 28.83
N THR A 630 -8.97 2.76 29.82
CA THR A 630 -9.94 3.86 29.75
C THR A 630 -9.24 5.21 29.61
N ALA A 631 -9.73 6.07 28.72
CA ALA A 631 -9.26 7.46 28.62
C ALA A 631 -10.40 8.43 28.26
N THR A 632 -10.18 9.71 28.57
CA THR A 632 -11.06 10.82 28.20
C THR A 632 -10.27 11.85 27.39
N VAL A 633 -10.84 12.28 26.27
CA VAL A 633 -10.37 13.45 25.52
C VAL A 633 -11.47 14.50 25.46
N ALA A 634 -11.10 15.77 25.32
CA ALA A 634 -12.08 16.84 25.13
C ALA A 634 -11.49 18.01 24.33
N LEU A 635 -12.38 18.81 23.74
CA LEU A 635 -12.09 20.03 22.98
C LEU A 635 -13.04 21.15 23.41
N ALA A 636 -12.56 22.39 23.41
CA ALA A 636 -13.32 23.62 23.60
C ALA A 636 -12.77 24.72 22.67
N GLY A 637 -13.65 25.60 22.18
CA GLY A 637 -13.22 26.85 21.55
C GLY A 637 -12.62 27.80 22.59
N ALA A 638 -11.41 28.30 22.36
CA ALA A 638 -10.70 29.19 23.27
C ALA A 638 -11.24 30.64 23.21
N ASP A 639 -11.85 31.04 22.09
CA ASP A 639 -12.49 32.34 21.88
C ASP A 639 -13.94 32.22 21.41
N ASP A 640 -14.67 33.34 21.38
CA ASP A 640 -16.10 33.36 21.03
C ASP A 640 -16.35 32.98 19.56
N VAL A 641 -15.37 33.26 18.68
CA VAL A 641 -15.47 32.92 17.25
C VAL A 641 -15.41 31.40 17.08
N THR A 642 -14.44 30.74 17.73
CA THR A 642 -14.28 29.29 17.68
C THR A 642 -15.40 28.57 18.42
N ARG A 643 -15.92 29.13 19.53
CA ARG A 643 -17.07 28.56 20.25
C ARG A 643 -18.38 28.59 19.46
N ALA A 644 -18.47 29.40 18.41
CA ALA A 644 -19.64 29.47 17.56
C ALA A 644 -19.66 28.36 16.49
N ASP A 645 -18.53 27.70 16.22
CA ASP A 645 -18.45 26.61 15.25
C ASP A 645 -19.18 25.36 15.78
N PRO A 646 -20.02 24.69 14.97
CA PRO A 646 -20.63 23.43 15.36
C PRO A 646 -19.62 22.29 15.54
N TRP A 647 -19.88 21.40 16.50
CA TRP A 647 -19.09 20.18 16.66
C TRP A 647 -19.44 19.15 15.59
N PHE A 648 -18.43 18.59 14.93
CA PHE A 648 -18.56 17.44 14.04
C PHE A 648 -18.23 16.16 14.82
N VAL A 649 -19.18 15.23 14.88
CA VAL A 649 -19.07 13.99 15.65
C VAL A 649 -19.47 12.79 14.81
N ARG A 650 -18.67 11.72 14.87
CA ARG A 650 -19.02 10.38 14.38
C ARG A 650 -18.62 9.35 15.44
N VAL A 651 -19.51 8.39 15.69
CA VAL A 651 -19.27 7.23 16.57
C VAL A 651 -19.61 5.96 15.83
N ALA A 652 -20.80 5.89 15.24
CA ALA A 652 -21.32 4.68 14.61
C ALA A 652 -20.56 4.30 13.33
N ASP A 653 -20.31 5.28 12.46
CA ASP A 653 -19.59 5.05 11.20
C ASP A 653 -18.09 4.89 11.46
N TYR A 654 -17.53 5.82 12.23
CA TYR A 654 -16.13 5.80 12.64
C TYR A 654 -15.87 6.70 13.85
N PRO A 655 -14.79 6.48 14.62
CA PRO A 655 -14.50 7.28 15.79
C PRO A 655 -13.84 8.62 15.42
N GLY A 656 -14.60 9.72 15.47
CA GLY A 656 -14.08 11.04 15.13
C GLY A 656 -14.81 12.20 15.79
N ILE A 657 -14.04 13.19 16.24
CA ILE A 657 -14.55 14.48 16.73
C ILE A 657 -13.80 15.62 16.04
N GLY A 658 -14.45 16.77 15.87
CA GLY A 658 -13.84 17.93 15.22
C GLY A 658 -14.74 19.16 15.32
N SER A 659 -14.29 20.27 14.76
CA SER A 659 -15.03 21.53 14.71
C SER A 659 -15.21 21.94 13.26
N SER A 660 -16.41 22.44 12.94
CA SER A 660 -16.82 22.79 11.58
C SER A 660 -16.67 24.27 11.29
N LEU A 661 -15.74 24.61 10.40
CA LEU A 661 -15.62 25.95 9.83
C LEU A 661 -16.79 26.31 8.91
N ALA A 662 -17.34 25.32 8.21
CA ALA A 662 -18.33 25.50 7.15
C ALA A 662 -19.45 24.45 7.27
N TRP A 663 -20.33 24.59 8.26
CA TRP A 663 -21.37 23.58 8.53
C TRP A 663 -22.47 23.57 7.45
N GLU A 664 -23.13 24.71 7.23
CA GLU A 664 -24.20 24.90 6.25
C GLU A 664 -23.86 25.91 5.16
N SER A 665 -22.82 26.71 5.35
CA SER A 665 -22.44 27.79 4.44
C SER A 665 -20.93 27.88 4.35
N GLU A 666 -20.44 28.20 3.16
CA GLU A 666 -19.02 28.40 2.92
C GLU A 666 -18.51 29.66 3.61
N VAL A 667 -17.24 29.63 4.04
CA VAL A 667 -16.53 30.82 4.50
C VAL A 667 -15.83 31.44 3.30
N LEU A 668 -16.25 32.65 2.92
CA LEU A 668 -15.62 33.40 1.83
C LEU A 668 -14.49 34.28 2.38
N MET A 669 -13.32 34.22 1.75
CA MET A 669 -12.16 35.06 2.10
C MET A 669 -11.69 35.83 0.87
N ARG A 670 -11.67 37.17 0.97
CA ARG A 670 -11.07 38.05 -0.05
C ARG A 670 -9.54 38.00 0.01
N PRO A 671 -8.84 38.53 -1.01
CA PRO A 671 -7.39 38.63 -0.96
C PRO A 671 -6.91 39.36 0.30
N GLY A 672 -5.99 38.73 1.04
CA GLY A 672 -5.44 39.26 2.29
C GLY A 672 -6.33 39.09 3.53
N GLU A 673 -7.49 38.45 3.43
CA GLU A 673 -8.27 38.01 4.60
C GLU A 673 -7.77 36.66 5.12
N SER A 674 -7.97 36.42 6.42
CA SER A 674 -7.66 35.16 7.08
C SER A 674 -8.77 34.70 8.02
N VAL A 675 -8.80 33.39 8.26
CA VAL A 675 -9.65 32.74 9.26
C VAL A 675 -8.75 32.18 10.36
N VAL A 676 -9.02 32.56 11.60
CA VAL A 676 -8.31 32.07 12.78
C VAL A 676 -9.25 31.24 13.63
N ARG A 677 -8.75 30.11 14.15
CA ARG A 677 -9.42 29.33 15.20
C ARG A 677 -8.44 28.91 16.28
N SER A 678 -8.91 28.99 17.52
CA SER A 678 -8.13 28.69 18.71
C SER A 678 -8.89 27.70 19.57
N PHE A 679 -8.26 26.58 19.91
CA PHE A 679 -8.85 25.49 20.69
C PHE A 679 -8.04 25.24 21.95
N THR A 680 -8.75 24.93 23.04
CA THR A 680 -8.18 24.25 24.21
C THR A 680 -8.67 22.80 24.18
N GLY A 681 -7.76 21.85 24.33
CA GLY A 681 -8.09 20.43 24.41
C GLY A 681 -7.42 19.74 25.58
N LEU A 682 -7.80 18.49 25.83
CA LEU A 682 -7.16 17.64 26.84
C LEU A 682 -7.14 16.17 26.43
N VAL A 683 -6.16 15.46 27.00
CA VAL A 683 -6.07 14.00 27.06
C VAL A 683 -5.85 13.59 28.52
N ALA A 684 -6.64 12.65 28.99
CA ALA A 684 -6.64 12.22 30.39
C ALA A 684 -6.74 10.71 30.54
N ASP A 685 -6.01 10.19 31.52
CA ASP A 685 -6.16 8.82 31.99
C ASP A 685 -7.54 8.65 32.65
N GLY A 686 -8.24 7.57 32.29
CA GLY A 686 -9.53 7.23 32.87
C GLY A 686 -10.70 8.12 32.43
N GLU A 687 -11.79 7.99 33.17
CA GLU A 687 -13.01 8.77 32.97
C GLU A 687 -12.97 10.08 33.77
N LEU A 688 -13.33 11.20 33.12
CA LEU A 688 -13.54 12.49 33.79
C LEU A 688 -15.02 12.86 33.85
N ALA A 689 -15.52 13.32 35.00
CA ALA A 689 -16.87 13.91 35.09
C ALA A 689 -16.98 15.23 34.28
N ASP A 690 -18.19 15.59 33.85
CA ASP A 690 -18.47 16.79 33.04
C ASP A 690 -17.93 18.08 33.69
N GLU A 691 -18.13 18.22 35.00
CA GLU A 691 -17.68 19.39 35.75
C GLU A 691 -16.15 19.52 35.73
N ARG A 692 -15.45 18.38 35.79
CA ARG A 692 -13.99 18.34 35.77
C ARG A 692 -13.44 18.63 34.38
N VAL A 693 -14.07 18.13 33.32
CA VAL A 693 -13.74 18.48 31.93
C VAL A 693 -13.88 20.00 31.74
N ALA A 694 -15.02 20.57 32.13
CA ALA A 694 -15.29 21.99 31.99
C ALA A 694 -14.34 22.86 32.81
N GLU A 695 -13.93 22.42 34.00
CA GLU A 695 -12.94 23.11 34.84
C GLU A 695 -11.57 23.14 34.16
N LEU A 696 -11.06 21.98 33.72
CA LEU A 696 -9.74 21.85 33.10
C LEU A 696 -9.61 22.66 31.81
N LEU A 697 -10.63 22.61 30.95
CA LEU A 697 -10.64 23.37 29.68
C LEU A 697 -10.71 24.90 29.88
N ARG A 698 -11.17 25.39 31.04
CA ARG A 698 -11.15 26.83 31.38
C ARG A 698 -9.83 27.29 32.00
N GLN A 699 -9.07 26.38 32.61
CA GLN A 699 -7.82 26.68 33.30
C GLN A 699 -6.61 26.71 32.35
N ALA A 700 -6.70 25.99 31.22
CA ALA A 700 -5.72 25.94 30.14
C ALA A 700 -6.01 26.99 29.05
#